data_AF-A0A6G6WY17-F1
#
_entry.id   AF-A0A6G6WY17-F1
#
_cell.length_a   1.000
_cell.length_b   1.000
_cell.length_c   1.000
_cell.angle_alpha   90.00
_cell.angle_beta   90.00
_cell.angle_gamma   90.00
#
_symmetry.space_group_name_H-M   'P 1'
#
loop_
_entity.id
_entity.type
_entity.pdbx_description
1 polymer ?
#
loop_
_entity_poly.entity_id
_entity_poly.type
_entity_poly.pdbx_seq_one_letter_code
_entity_poly.pdbx_strand_id
1 'polypeptide(L)'
;MEVSDLIFLRDLVQRFSGPLVKATGSQDEAAALLVQLGYQPPAAVTAFQDLSTAITAVDALVAAIEELPEDPDAEAIGEAALRTLPAVAAIIVSLNQFASSIQANFAGSDILNQTDIVGSIGRKLLDYLILRLLEDHYRTLGSALGLLGLVETEEVTSAPTQFETAYLKRTVNWDKLPDLFTDPIGMVLTNLTSNDEVYVFRILQFVGDLGLSLGLQTGFQSPDAAILRRFNDNADLLSQDDSDELTTLRVPLIADEPAADLALELYPIRNFNTGKYTGIGSALSFGSTIDIPLGERLHMLLKFSANVADGLGVTLSRSGELRFTGSLFTGNAAQFADSVQLGARIALEPSEEAVAESKLVSLGAPGGIHFEIGSGTLALGVEKQASIRLFAETELRKGRLVLKSDDADGFIAKLLPEEGITTDFELGFGIANDAGFYFIGSSGLEIRLPLHLQLGPIEIDYLTLGAKFDAAKIPVTAATGISAKLGPLAAVVEDIGVQATFVIKGDRSGNLGPLDVSFGFKPPKGVGLSIDAGVVKGGGYLFFDFDNGEYAGAMELTIADFLSLKAIGLITTRLPDGSRGFSMLIIITAEFSPGFQLGYGFKLIGVGGLLGLNRTVVLEALALGVRTGAVDGILFPTDPVANAPRIISDLRTIFPPYLNRFLIGPMAKLGWGTPTLISLSLGIIIEIPGNLAILGVLKAILPDEEAEVLKLQVNFVGAIEFDKKRGWFFAALFDSRVVFITLEGEMGMLIAVGDDANFVLSVGGFHPRFSPPPLPFPSPKRISLDIINTPVARIRAETYFAITTNSVQAGMRAELFFGYDSIAIEGHMAFDALVRFSPFYLIVEISAGASLKAFGVGVFSLDLQFTLEGPTPWRVRGRGSVSLLFISISADFDETWGEARDTTLPPIYIVDLLLAEFAKAENWRALPPPATNLLVSLRKLDLPGDALVLHPIGTLEINQSAIPLGLTLEKVGAQKPADADRFTLSVASPGLAKRRDARRGFAPAQFRDLNDAQKLAAPAFQNEVSGVELGVVGSDFRAGRAVKRSLRYEITTIDTYYRRFTRRFRVLGLALFAHFLKGGAVSKNAFSQGRRKGIQPFDDSIRVSQGEYAVVFTTDNRAASAASAGFATESEAREWMHDAAEADPNISLHVIPAHEMSEAA
;
A
#
# COMPACT_ATOMS: atom_id res chain seq x y z
N MET A 1 -40.93 21.87 39.43
CA MET A 1 -41.27 20.97 40.54
C MET A 1 -42.35 20.07 40.00
N GLU A 2 -42.05 18.80 39.90
CA GLU A 2 -42.96 17.77 39.38
C GLU A 2 -43.71 17.10 40.54
N VAL A 3 -44.77 16.36 40.24
CA VAL A 3 -45.54 15.61 41.26
C VAL A 3 -44.63 14.61 42.00
N SER A 4 -43.67 14.03 41.29
CA SER A 4 -42.62 13.17 41.85
C SER A 4 -41.79 13.85 42.93
N ASP A 5 -41.47 15.14 42.78
CA ASP A 5 -40.72 15.92 43.77
C ASP A 5 -41.54 16.13 45.06
N LEU A 6 -42.85 16.36 44.92
CA LEU A 6 -43.77 16.50 46.06
C LEU A 6 -43.95 15.17 46.80
N ILE A 7 -44.11 14.07 46.06
CA ILE A 7 -44.20 12.72 46.64
C ILE A 7 -42.91 12.38 47.40
N PHE A 8 -41.75 12.69 46.84
CA PHE A 8 -40.47 12.51 47.53
C PHE A 8 -40.39 13.35 48.82
N LEU A 9 -40.81 14.62 48.76
CA LEU A 9 -40.83 15.52 49.93
C LEU A 9 -41.76 14.99 51.03
N ARG A 10 -42.96 14.49 50.66
CA ARG A 10 -43.90 13.83 51.57
C ARG A 10 -43.23 12.68 52.32
N ASP A 11 -42.65 11.75 51.56
CA ASP A 11 -42.03 10.54 52.12
C ASP A 11 -40.83 10.89 53.01
N LEU A 12 -40.02 11.89 52.61
CA LEU A 12 -38.89 12.39 53.39
C LEU A 12 -39.34 12.97 54.74
N VAL A 13 -40.36 13.83 54.74
CA VAL A 13 -40.88 14.47 55.95
C VAL A 13 -41.56 13.46 56.88
N GLN A 14 -42.32 12.50 56.34
CA GLN A 14 -42.91 11.41 57.11
C GLN A 14 -41.84 10.54 57.78
N ARG A 15 -40.78 10.16 57.05
CA ARG A 15 -39.67 9.35 57.59
C ARG A 15 -38.86 10.11 58.63
N PHE A 16 -38.59 11.40 58.39
CA PHE A 16 -37.87 12.26 59.32
C PHE A 16 -38.62 12.48 60.63
N SER A 17 -39.94 12.68 60.57
CA SER A 17 -40.79 12.93 61.74
C SER A 17 -41.28 11.68 62.46
N GLY A 18 -41.15 10.49 61.86
CA GLY A 18 -41.63 9.22 62.41
C GLY A 18 -41.24 8.93 63.88
N PRO A 19 -39.98 9.14 64.30
CA PRO A 19 -39.60 8.98 65.72
C PRO A 19 -40.30 9.98 66.66
N LEU A 20 -40.59 11.20 66.20
CA LEU A 20 -41.32 12.20 66.97
C LEU A 20 -42.80 11.83 67.08
N VAL A 21 -43.44 11.41 65.97
CA VAL A 21 -44.84 10.98 65.94
C VAL A 21 -45.08 9.89 66.99
N LYS A 22 -44.20 8.89 67.04
CA LYS A 22 -44.16 7.86 68.08
C LYS A 22 -44.06 8.44 69.49
N ALA A 23 -43.02 9.25 69.74
CA ALA A 23 -42.80 9.89 71.05
C ALA A 23 -43.97 10.78 71.52
N THR A 24 -44.74 11.40 70.63
CA THR A 24 -45.92 12.19 71.02
C THR A 24 -47.17 11.36 71.32
N GLY A 25 -47.26 10.15 70.74
CA GLY A 25 -48.40 9.26 70.91
C GLY A 25 -48.40 8.49 72.23
N SER A 26 -47.25 8.34 72.89
CA SER A 26 -47.12 7.62 74.15
C SER A 26 -45.99 8.17 75.04
N GLN A 27 -46.23 8.24 76.36
CA GLN A 27 -45.20 8.62 77.33
C GLN A 27 -44.05 7.60 77.40
N ASP A 28 -44.32 6.31 77.13
CA ASP A 28 -43.27 5.28 77.10
C ASP A 28 -42.33 5.44 75.91
N GLU A 29 -42.87 5.83 74.75
CA GLU A 29 -42.05 6.10 73.55
C GLU A 29 -41.27 7.41 73.68
N ALA A 30 -41.83 8.43 74.34
CA ALA A 30 -41.09 9.63 74.74
C ALA A 30 -39.91 9.31 75.68
N ALA A 31 -40.14 8.42 76.65
CA ALA A 31 -39.11 7.97 77.58
C ALA A 31 -37.99 7.18 76.86
N ALA A 32 -38.35 6.28 75.94
CA ALA A 32 -37.39 5.52 75.13
C ALA A 32 -36.53 6.41 74.22
N LEU A 33 -37.12 7.45 73.63
CA LEU A 33 -36.38 8.41 72.83
C LEU A 33 -35.38 9.21 73.67
N LEU A 34 -35.74 9.62 74.89
CA LEU A 34 -34.79 10.28 75.81
C LEU A 34 -33.60 9.39 76.18
N VAL A 35 -33.83 8.08 76.37
CA VAL A 35 -32.76 7.09 76.60
C VAL A 35 -31.81 7.01 75.40
N GLN A 36 -32.34 7.02 74.17
CA GLN A 36 -31.52 7.02 72.95
C GLN A 36 -30.70 8.31 72.77
N LEU A 37 -31.12 9.41 73.39
CA LEU A 37 -30.40 10.69 73.44
C LEU A 37 -29.41 10.79 74.62
N GLY A 38 -29.33 9.73 75.43
CA GLY A 38 -28.41 9.60 76.54
C GLY A 38 -28.95 10.11 77.88
N TYR A 39 -30.26 10.32 78.03
CA TYR A 39 -30.89 10.82 79.25
C TYR A 39 -31.81 9.80 79.91
N GLN A 40 -31.76 9.72 81.23
CA GLN A 40 -32.70 8.90 82.00
C GLN A 40 -34.00 9.69 82.27
N PRO A 41 -35.17 9.21 81.82
CA PRO A 41 -36.40 9.98 81.86
C PRO A 41 -36.98 10.10 83.28
N PRO A 42 -37.59 11.25 83.65
CA PRO A 42 -38.36 11.37 84.89
C PRO A 42 -39.71 10.61 84.80
N ALA A 43 -40.43 10.50 85.91
CA ALA A 43 -41.65 9.68 86.02
C ALA A 43 -42.80 10.06 85.06
N ALA A 44 -42.80 11.28 84.51
CA ALA A 44 -43.74 11.70 83.47
C ALA A 44 -43.02 12.59 82.45
N VAL A 45 -43.13 12.25 81.18
CA VAL A 45 -42.54 13.00 80.06
C VAL A 45 -43.68 13.46 79.14
N THR A 46 -44.16 14.68 79.35
CA THR A 46 -45.23 15.28 78.53
C THR A 46 -44.71 16.33 77.56
N ALA A 47 -43.44 16.75 77.65
CA ALA A 47 -42.86 17.76 76.78
C ALA A 47 -42.99 17.45 75.28
N PHE A 48 -42.96 16.17 74.89
CA PHE A 48 -43.16 15.76 73.50
C PHE A 48 -44.58 16.04 73.00
N GLN A 49 -45.59 16.11 73.87
CA GLN A 49 -46.95 16.47 73.47
C GLN A 49 -47.04 17.89 72.90
N ASP A 50 -46.15 18.80 73.30
CA ASP A 50 -46.09 20.16 72.75
C ASP A 50 -45.60 20.17 71.28
N LEU A 51 -45.01 19.07 70.80
CA LEU A 51 -44.66 18.87 69.38
C LEU A 51 -45.86 18.43 68.53
N SER A 52 -47.06 18.28 69.10
CA SER A 52 -48.28 17.96 68.34
C SER A 52 -48.53 18.95 67.21
N THR A 53 -48.17 20.22 67.40
CA THR A 53 -48.28 21.27 66.37
C THR A 53 -47.39 20.98 65.16
N ALA A 54 -46.19 20.42 65.38
CA ALA A 54 -45.30 19.98 64.31
C ALA A 54 -45.88 18.79 63.55
N ILE A 55 -46.56 17.88 64.26
CA ILE A 55 -47.16 16.68 63.67
C ILE A 55 -48.40 17.04 62.86
N THR A 56 -49.25 17.92 63.36
CA THR A 56 -50.39 18.44 62.58
C THR A 56 -49.93 19.15 61.31
N ALA A 57 -48.77 19.82 61.34
CA ALA A 57 -48.16 20.39 60.15
C ALA A 57 -47.65 19.32 59.15
N VAL A 58 -47.11 18.20 59.63
CA VAL A 58 -46.76 17.03 58.80
C VAL A 58 -48.00 16.42 58.16
N ASP A 59 -49.08 16.21 58.92
CA ASP A 59 -50.34 15.66 58.41
C ASP A 59 -50.97 16.58 57.35
N ALA A 60 -50.94 17.90 57.57
CA ALA A 60 -51.41 18.88 56.60
C ALA A 60 -50.59 18.87 55.30
N LEU A 61 -49.27 18.64 55.40
CA LEU A 61 -48.39 18.49 54.24
C LEU A 61 -48.70 17.21 53.45
N VAL A 62 -48.95 16.10 54.15
CA VAL A 62 -49.33 14.81 53.53
C VAL A 62 -50.68 14.93 52.82
N ALA A 63 -51.69 15.50 53.50
CA ALA A 63 -53.01 15.71 52.93
C ALA A 63 -52.97 16.62 51.68
N ALA A 64 -52.19 17.71 51.71
CA ALA A 64 -52.05 18.62 50.56
C ALA A 64 -51.45 17.96 49.31
N ILE A 65 -50.71 16.85 49.48
CA ILE A 65 -50.10 16.09 48.38
C ILE A 65 -50.99 14.94 47.95
N GLU A 66 -51.74 14.31 48.88
CA GLU A 66 -52.73 13.26 48.57
C GLU A 66 -54.00 13.79 47.88
N GLU A 67 -54.34 15.07 48.07
CA GLU A 67 -55.48 15.73 47.40
C GLU A 67 -55.18 16.12 45.93
N LEU A 68 -53.96 15.90 45.43
CA LEU A 68 -53.63 16.17 44.04
C LEU A 68 -54.32 15.16 43.10
N PRO A 69 -54.93 15.61 41.98
CA PRO A 69 -55.50 14.71 40.98
C PRO A 69 -54.42 13.86 40.28
N GLU A 70 -54.81 12.75 39.65
CA GLU A 70 -53.87 11.81 38.97
C GLU A 70 -53.01 12.46 37.88
N ASP A 71 -53.45 13.59 37.31
CA ASP A 71 -52.71 14.38 36.31
C ASP A 71 -52.86 15.89 36.62
N PRO A 72 -52.15 16.41 37.63
CA PRO A 72 -52.35 17.77 38.13
C PRO A 72 -51.64 18.78 37.22
N ASP A 73 -52.30 19.91 36.96
CA ASP A 73 -51.70 21.01 36.22
C ASP A 73 -50.65 21.78 37.05
N ALA A 74 -49.87 22.63 36.39
CA ALA A 74 -48.81 23.38 37.03
C ALA A 74 -49.30 24.32 38.15
N GLU A 75 -50.58 24.73 38.11
CA GLU A 75 -51.22 25.56 39.12
C GLU A 75 -51.54 24.75 40.38
N ALA A 76 -52.12 23.54 40.24
CA ALA A 76 -52.34 22.61 41.35
C ALA A 76 -51.04 22.16 42.03
N ILE A 77 -50.00 21.87 41.23
CA ILE A 77 -48.66 21.56 41.75
C ILE A 77 -48.07 22.77 42.48
N GLY A 78 -48.26 23.98 41.94
CA GLY A 78 -47.81 25.24 42.54
C GLY A 78 -48.51 25.54 43.87
N GLU A 79 -49.81 25.32 43.98
CA GLU A 79 -50.56 25.47 45.23
C GLU A 79 -50.14 24.45 46.29
N ALA A 80 -50.00 23.18 45.92
CA ALA A 80 -49.50 22.15 46.84
C ALA A 80 -48.10 22.51 47.34
N ALA A 81 -47.20 22.94 46.46
CA ALA A 81 -45.87 23.44 46.82
C ALA A 81 -45.91 24.58 47.85
N LEU A 82 -46.76 25.60 47.61
CA LEU A 82 -46.90 26.75 48.50
C LEU A 82 -47.47 26.38 49.88
N ARG A 83 -48.25 25.30 49.98
CA ARG A 83 -48.77 24.75 51.25
C ARG A 83 -47.75 23.90 52.01
N THR A 84 -46.74 23.33 51.33
CA THR A 84 -45.68 22.51 51.97
C THR A 84 -44.64 23.35 52.72
N LEU A 85 -44.30 24.55 52.23
CA LEU A 85 -43.25 25.41 52.80
C LEU A 85 -43.52 25.86 54.25
N PRO A 86 -44.74 26.31 54.63
CA PRO A 86 -45.07 26.64 56.02
C PRO A 86 -45.00 25.44 56.97
N ALA A 87 -45.32 24.24 56.49
CA ALA A 87 -45.32 23.02 57.30
C ALA A 87 -43.90 22.60 57.70
N VAL A 88 -42.95 22.63 56.76
CA VAL A 88 -41.53 22.36 57.04
C VAL A 88 -40.94 23.40 58.00
N ALA A 89 -41.29 24.67 57.83
CA ALA A 89 -40.89 25.73 58.76
C ALA A 89 -41.46 25.52 60.17
N ALA A 90 -42.71 25.06 60.30
CA ALA A 90 -43.34 24.78 61.59
C ALA A 90 -42.64 23.65 62.36
N ILE A 91 -42.14 22.62 61.68
CA ILE A 91 -41.37 21.52 62.29
C ILE A 91 -40.06 22.03 62.87
N ILE A 92 -39.31 22.85 62.11
CA ILE A 92 -38.04 23.43 62.56
C ILE A 92 -38.26 24.39 63.74
N VAL A 93 -39.30 25.24 63.68
CA VAL A 93 -39.64 26.15 64.78
C VAL A 93 -40.02 25.38 66.04
N SER A 94 -40.80 24.30 65.92
CA SER A 94 -41.20 23.47 67.06
C SER A 94 -40.03 22.73 67.69
N LEU A 95 -39.09 22.21 66.87
CA LEU A 95 -37.85 21.59 67.36
C LEU A 95 -36.94 22.59 68.09
N ASN A 96 -36.87 23.84 67.61
CA ASN A 96 -36.11 24.90 68.29
C ASN A 96 -36.76 25.36 69.60
N GLN A 97 -38.09 25.29 69.71
CA GLN A 97 -38.83 25.62 70.93
C GLN A 97 -38.89 24.47 71.94
N PHE A 98 -38.57 23.25 71.52
CA PHE A 98 -38.65 22.03 72.35
C PHE A 98 -37.82 22.09 73.63
N ALA A 99 -36.66 22.75 73.60
CA ALA A 99 -35.84 22.95 74.80
C ALA A 99 -36.61 23.69 75.92
N SER A 100 -37.44 24.66 75.55
CA SER A 100 -38.30 25.39 76.49
C SER A 100 -39.43 24.51 77.04
N SER A 101 -40.01 23.63 76.22
CA SER A 101 -40.99 22.63 76.67
C SER A 101 -40.39 21.62 77.64
N ILE A 102 -39.15 21.17 77.39
CA ILE A 102 -38.38 20.32 78.31
C ILE A 102 -38.10 21.07 79.62
N GLN A 103 -37.68 22.32 79.55
CA GLN A 103 -37.44 23.15 80.73
C GLN A 103 -38.72 23.36 81.58
N ALA A 104 -39.87 23.55 80.93
CA ALA A 104 -41.16 23.71 81.61
C ALA A 104 -41.68 22.39 82.21
N ASN A 105 -41.59 21.28 81.47
CA ASN A 105 -42.07 19.98 81.91
C ASN A 105 -41.23 19.43 83.07
N PHE A 106 -39.93 19.70 83.07
CA PHE A 106 -38.98 19.23 84.09
C PHE A 106 -38.71 20.28 85.17
N ALA A 107 -39.47 21.38 85.22
CA ALA A 107 -39.29 22.44 86.20
C ALA A 107 -39.33 21.88 87.64
N GLY A 108 -38.26 22.11 88.41
CA GLY A 108 -38.11 21.61 89.78
C GLY A 108 -37.53 20.19 89.92
N SER A 109 -37.13 19.55 88.81
CA SER A 109 -36.44 18.25 88.83
C SER A 109 -34.91 18.39 88.83
N ASP A 110 -34.21 17.41 89.39
CA ASP A 110 -32.74 17.41 89.48
C ASP A 110 -32.03 17.23 88.12
N ILE A 111 -32.71 16.65 87.11
CA ILE A 111 -32.14 16.49 85.76
C ILE A 111 -31.80 17.84 85.11
N LEU A 112 -32.56 18.91 85.38
CA LEU A 112 -32.27 20.26 84.85
C LEU A 112 -31.03 20.90 85.49
N ASN A 113 -30.70 20.53 86.73
CA ASN A 113 -29.56 21.10 87.46
C ASN A 113 -28.28 20.28 87.29
N GLN A 114 -28.39 18.98 87.00
CA GLN A 114 -27.26 18.04 86.93
C GLN A 114 -26.86 17.66 85.49
N THR A 115 -27.66 18.04 84.48
CA THR A 115 -27.36 17.79 83.07
C THR A 115 -27.51 19.06 82.24
N ASP A 116 -26.84 19.13 81.09
CA ASP A 116 -27.04 20.18 80.09
C ASP A 116 -28.18 19.83 79.10
N ILE A 117 -29.25 19.19 79.60
CA ILE A 117 -30.35 18.74 78.73
C ILE A 117 -31.00 19.92 78.02
N VAL A 118 -31.23 21.06 78.67
CA VAL A 118 -31.87 22.22 78.04
C VAL A 118 -30.99 22.82 76.92
N GLY A 119 -29.67 22.86 77.11
CA GLY A 119 -28.74 23.39 76.10
C GLY A 119 -28.50 22.46 74.93
N SER A 120 -28.55 21.14 75.15
CA SER A 120 -28.13 20.15 74.15
C SER A 120 -29.27 19.34 73.52
N ILE A 121 -30.45 19.25 74.14
CA ILE A 121 -31.53 18.34 73.68
C ILE A 121 -32.02 18.66 72.28
N GLY A 122 -32.17 19.95 71.93
CA GLY A 122 -32.61 20.36 70.60
C GLY A 122 -31.63 19.89 69.51
N ARG A 123 -30.32 20.00 69.79
CA ARG A 123 -29.28 19.58 68.86
C ARG A 123 -29.15 18.06 68.79
N LYS A 124 -29.11 17.37 69.94
CA LYS A 124 -29.06 15.90 70.00
C LYS A 124 -30.26 15.27 69.30
N LEU A 125 -31.46 15.83 69.48
CA LEU A 125 -32.67 15.37 68.83
C LEU A 125 -32.60 15.56 67.30
N LEU A 126 -32.17 16.73 66.83
CA LEU A 126 -32.00 16.98 65.39
C LEU A 126 -30.99 16.03 64.74
N ASP A 127 -29.79 15.88 65.33
CA ASP A 127 -28.75 15.00 64.82
C ASP A 127 -29.20 13.53 64.85
N TYR A 128 -29.94 13.12 65.89
CA TYR A 128 -30.56 11.80 65.97
C TYR A 128 -31.56 11.55 64.83
N LEU A 129 -32.48 12.48 64.55
CA LEU A 129 -33.47 12.33 63.47
C LEU A 129 -32.80 12.23 62.09
N ILE A 130 -31.76 13.03 61.86
CA ILE A 130 -31.00 13.02 60.60
C ILE A 130 -30.25 11.70 60.43
N LEU A 131 -29.44 11.29 61.41
CA LEU A 131 -28.68 10.04 61.28
C LEU A 131 -29.60 8.82 61.22
N ARG A 132 -30.73 8.82 61.94
CA ARG A 132 -31.71 7.74 61.86
C ARG A 132 -32.37 7.66 60.49
N LEU A 133 -32.70 8.80 59.88
CA LEU A 133 -33.20 8.87 58.51
C LEU A 133 -32.17 8.32 57.51
N LEU A 134 -30.90 8.70 57.68
CA LEU A 134 -29.79 8.22 56.84
C LEU A 134 -29.56 6.71 57.02
N GLU A 135 -29.54 6.21 58.25
CA GLU A 135 -29.35 4.79 58.58
C GLU A 135 -30.46 3.90 57.99
N ASP A 136 -31.73 4.26 58.22
CA ASP A 136 -32.87 3.40 57.90
C ASP A 136 -33.32 3.50 56.43
N HIS A 137 -33.15 4.68 55.79
CA HIS A 137 -33.75 4.95 54.48
C HIS A 137 -32.78 5.45 53.40
N TYR A 138 -31.60 5.97 53.77
CA TYR A 138 -30.61 6.53 52.83
C TYR A 138 -29.18 6.06 53.15
N ARG A 139 -29.00 4.75 53.34
CA ARG A 139 -27.76 4.14 53.84
C ARG A 139 -26.52 4.50 53.03
N THR A 140 -26.65 4.62 51.70
CA THR A 140 -25.56 5.05 50.81
C THR A 140 -25.15 6.50 51.07
N LEU A 141 -26.13 7.41 51.23
CA LEU A 141 -25.86 8.81 51.55
C LEU A 141 -25.23 8.94 52.94
N GLY A 142 -25.73 8.18 53.93
CA GLY A 142 -25.14 8.12 55.27
C GLY A 142 -23.68 7.65 55.26
N SER A 143 -23.37 6.60 54.48
CA SER A 143 -22.01 6.06 54.34
C SER A 143 -21.07 7.07 53.66
N ALA A 144 -21.54 7.76 52.62
CA ALA A 144 -20.77 8.80 51.94
C ALA A 144 -20.47 10.00 52.85
N LEU A 145 -21.46 10.48 53.61
CA LEU A 145 -21.28 11.55 54.59
C LEU A 145 -20.34 11.12 55.73
N GLY A 146 -20.34 9.83 56.10
CA GLY A 146 -19.40 9.27 57.07
C GLY A 146 -17.95 9.24 56.58
N LEU A 147 -17.73 8.90 55.31
CA LEU A 147 -16.41 8.96 54.67
C LEU A 147 -15.82 10.37 54.67
N LEU A 148 -16.67 11.37 54.47
CA LEU A 148 -16.30 12.79 54.53
C LEU A 148 -16.12 13.30 55.97
N GLY A 149 -16.47 12.51 56.99
CA GLY A 149 -16.43 12.95 58.40
C GLY A 149 -17.49 13.99 58.73
N LEU A 150 -18.58 14.07 57.95
CA LEU A 150 -19.73 14.96 58.18
C LEU A 150 -20.76 14.37 59.15
N VAL A 151 -20.86 13.03 59.20
CA VAL A 151 -21.67 12.33 60.19
C VAL A 151 -20.81 11.28 60.87
N GLU A 152 -20.93 11.18 62.19
CA GLU A 152 -20.17 10.25 63.01
C GLU A 152 -21.09 9.62 64.05
N THR A 153 -20.88 8.33 64.29
CA THR A 153 -21.56 7.59 65.37
C THR A 153 -20.51 7.05 66.32
N GLU A 154 -20.63 7.40 67.59
CA GLU A 154 -19.69 7.04 68.66
C GLU A 154 -20.46 6.33 69.77
N GLU A 155 -19.95 5.19 70.25
CA GLU A 155 -20.53 4.52 71.41
C GLU A 155 -20.06 5.18 72.70
N VAL A 156 -20.96 5.89 73.39
CA VAL A 156 -20.67 6.52 74.68
C VAL A 156 -21.07 5.55 75.78
N THR A 157 -20.07 4.97 76.44
CA THR A 157 -20.27 3.98 77.51
C THR A 157 -20.23 4.59 78.92
N SER A 158 -19.84 5.86 79.06
CA SER A 158 -19.75 6.56 80.34
C SER A 158 -21.04 7.32 80.68
N ALA A 159 -21.59 7.13 81.88
CA ALA A 159 -22.73 7.86 82.45
C ALA A 159 -22.27 8.69 83.67
N PRO A 160 -21.91 9.98 83.51
CA PRO A 160 -21.33 10.81 84.57
C PRO A 160 -22.26 11.08 85.76
N THR A 161 -23.57 11.09 85.51
CA THR A 161 -24.62 11.33 86.52
C THR A 161 -25.67 10.23 86.48
N GLN A 162 -26.49 10.11 87.53
CA GLN A 162 -27.63 9.17 87.55
C GLN A 162 -28.77 9.54 86.57
N PHE A 163 -28.64 10.67 85.86
CA PHE A 163 -29.61 11.17 84.89
C PHE A 163 -29.14 11.01 83.44
N GLU A 164 -27.98 10.38 83.23
CA GLU A 164 -27.40 10.07 81.92
C GLU A 164 -27.21 8.55 81.77
N THR A 165 -27.23 8.03 80.54
CA THR A 165 -27.09 6.59 80.24
C THR A 165 -26.18 6.36 79.04
N ALA A 166 -25.62 5.15 78.91
CA ALA A 166 -24.87 4.75 77.72
C ALA A 166 -25.77 4.81 76.48
N TYR A 167 -25.24 5.35 75.39
CA TYR A 167 -25.97 5.55 74.14
C TYR A 167 -25.04 5.66 72.94
N LEU A 168 -25.60 5.49 71.74
CA LEU A 168 -24.92 5.78 70.49
C LEU A 168 -25.05 7.27 70.19
N LYS A 169 -23.99 8.01 70.45
CA LYS A 169 -23.88 9.44 70.17
C LYS A 169 -23.78 9.63 68.66
N ARG A 170 -24.83 10.23 68.11
CA ARG A 170 -24.95 10.63 66.72
C ARG A 170 -24.58 12.09 66.61
N THR A 171 -23.61 12.41 65.77
CA THR A 171 -23.14 13.79 65.57
C THR A 171 -23.14 14.11 64.09
N VAL A 172 -23.72 15.26 63.74
CA VAL A 172 -23.52 15.89 62.44
C VAL A 172 -22.53 17.04 62.63
N ASN A 173 -21.41 17.02 61.90
CA ASN A 173 -20.36 18.04 61.94
C ASN A 173 -20.70 19.18 60.96
N TRP A 174 -21.69 20.00 61.31
CA TRP A 174 -22.18 21.10 60.45
C TRP A 174 -21.12 22.17 60.18
N ASP A 175 -20.14 22.31 61.06
CA ASP A 175 -18.97 23.18 60.92
C ASP A 175 -18.06 22.76 59.76
N LYS A 176 -18.02 21.47 59.43
CA LYS A 176 -17.28 20.91 58.29
C LYS A 176 -18.09 20.93 56.98
N LEU A 177 -19.37 21.34 57.02
CA LEU A 177 -20.22 21.39 55.83
C LEU A 177 -19.69 22.33 54.73
N PRO A 178 -19.11 23.52 55.03
CA PRO A 178 -18.49 24.35 54.00
C PRO A 178 -17.32 23.64 53.30
N ASP A 179 -16.56 22.84 54.04
CA ASP A 179 -15.39 22.11 53.53
C ASP A 179 -15.78 21.06 52.48
N LEU A 180 -17.02 20.59 52.50
CA LEU A 180 -17.58 19.72 51.46
C LEU A 180 -17.54 20.38 50.07
N PHE A 181 -17.69 21.70 50.02
CA PHE A 181 -17.72 22.46 48.78
C PHE A 181 -16.36 23.06 48.41
N THR A 182 -15.42 23.15 49.36
CA THR A 182 -14.11 23.78 49.16
C THR A 182 -12.96 22.78 49.07
N ASP A 183 -12.95 21.73 49.89
CA ASP A 183 -11.92 20.68 49.91
C ASP A 183 -12.46 19.30 50.31
N PRO A 184 -13.37 18.71 49.52
CA PRO A 184 -13.94 17.40 49.82
C PRO A 184 -12.89 16.28 49.84
N ILE A 185 -11.79 16.44 49.08
CA ILE A 185 -10.70 15.44 49.03
C ILE A 185 -9.84 15.53 50.30
N GLY A 186 -9.49 16.73 50.75
CA GLY A 186 -8.76 16.93 52.00
C GLY A 186 -9.54 16.44 53.23
N MET A 187 -10.87 16.56 53.22
CA MET A 187 -11.73 15.98 54.27
C MET A 187 -11.60 14.45 54.34
N VAL A 188 -11.66 13.76 53.19
CA VAL A 188 -11.48 12.30 53.12
C VAL A 188 -10.09 11.90 53.60
N LEU A 189 -9.03 12.58 53.13
CA LEU A 189 -7.65 12.27 53.53
C LEU A 189 -7.42 12.46 55.02
N THR A 190 -7.94 13.53 55.61
CA THR A 190 -7.82 13.82 57.05
C THR A 190 -8.61 12.83 57.90
N ASN A 191 -9.73 12.30 57.38
CA ASN A 191 -10.53 11.29 58.08
C ASN A 191 -9.90 9.88 58.04
N LEU A 192 -9.07 9.59 57.03
CA LEU A 192 -8.51 8.26 56.77
C LEU A 192 -7.01 8.12 57.09
N THR A 193 -6.31 9.22 57.42
CA THR A 193 -4.87 9.21 57.68
C THR A 193 -4.48 10.06 58.89
N SER A 194 -3.34 9.72 59.50
CA SER A 194 -2.65 10.52 60.54
C SER A 194 -1.31 11.03 60.01
N ASN A 195 -0.49 11.67 60.86
CA ASN A 195 0.85 12.12 60.45
C ASN A 195 1.84 10.99 60.12
N ASP A 196 1.59 9.75 60.52
CA ASP A 196 2.51 8.63 60.30
C ASP A 196 1.83 7.27 60.03
N GLU A 197 0.50 7.24 59.86
CA GLU A 197 -0.26 6.01 59.68
C GLU A 197 -1.51 6.20 58.78
N VAL A 198 -1.91 5.14 58.09
CA VAL A 198 -3.19 5.03 57.37
C VAL A 198 -4.15 4.20 58.22
N TYR A 199 -5.37 4.69 58.48
CA TYR A 199 -6.37 3.95 59.26
C TYR A 199 -7.05 2.86 58.41
N VAL A 200 -6.30 1.80 58.09
CA VAL A 200 -6.73 0.76 57.14
C VAL A 200 -8.04 0.10 57.55
N PHE A 201 -8.24 -0.23 58.83
CA PHE A 201 -9.51 -0.82 59.29
C PHE A 201 -10.71 0.09 59.01
N ARG A 202 -10.55 1.40 59.24
CA ARG A 202 -11.58 2.40 58.94
C ARG A 202 -11.88 2.44 57.43
N ILE A 203 -10.85 2.36 56.58
CA ILE A 203 -11.03 2.28 55.12
C ILE A 203 -11.76 1.00 54.71
N LEU A 204 -11.35 -0.16 55.24
CA LEU A 204 -12.01 -1.43 54.95
C LEU A 204 -13.47 -1.44 55.42
N GLN A 205 -13.76 -0.84 56.58
CA GLN A 205 -15.13 -0.70 57.08
C GLN A 205 -15.96 0.22 56.17
N PHE A 206 -15.43 1.37 55.75
CA PHE A 206 -16.13 2.25 54.81
C PHE A 206 -16.41 1.58 53.47
N VAL A 207 -15.43 0.88 52.89
CA VAL A 207 -15.61 0.17 51.62
C VAL A 207 -16.60 -0.99 51.81
N GLY A 208 -16.57 -1.67 52.95
CA GLY A 208 -17.50 -2.73 53.33
C GLY A 208 -18.93 -2.23 53.42
N ASP A 209 -19.16 -1.14 54.17
CA ASP A 209 -20.47 -0.51 54.36
C ASP A 209 -21.01 0.08 53.06
N LEU A 210 -20.14 0.69 52.24
CA LEU A 210 -20.50 1.15 50.91
C LEU A 210 -20.93 -0.02 50.03
N GLY A 211 -20.17 -1.12 50.02
CA GLY A 211 -20.53 -2.32 49.27
C GLY A 211 -21.85 -2.93 49.74
N LEU A 212 -22.08 -3.04 51.05
CA LEU A 212 -23.36 -3.49 51.61
C LEU A 212 -24.52 -2.55 51.22
N SER A 213 -24.29 -1.24 51.18
CA SER A 213 -25.29 -0.26 50.73
C SER A 213 -25.63 -0.41 49.25
N LEU A 214 -24.70 -0.96 48.45
CA LEU A 214 -24.86 -1.27 47.03
C LEU A 214 -25.40 -2.69 46.78
N GLY A 215 -25.74 -3.42 47.85
CA GLY A 215 -26.26 -4.80 47.77
C GLY A 215 -25.18 -5.88 47.59
N LEU A 216 -23.89 -5.54 47.72
CA LEU A 216 -22.78 -6.49 47.63
C LEU A 216 -22.60 -7.25 48.94
N GLN A 217 -22.31 -8.54 48.87
CA GLN A 217 -22.01 -9.38 50.04
C GLN A 217 -20.55 -9.18 50.49
N THR A 218 -20.23 -7.99 51.01
CA THR A 218 -18.88 -7.71 51.51
C THR A 218 -18.62 -8.48 52.81
N GLY A 219 -17.38 -8.92 52.99
CA GLY A 219 -16.99 -9.68 54.18
C GLY A 219 -15.52 -9.51 54.52
N PHE A 220 -15.23 -9.45 55.82
CA PHE A 220 -13.86 -9.48 56.32
C PHE A 220 -13.33 -10.92 56.34
N GLN A 221 -12.10 -11.12 55.88
CA GLN A 221 -11.45 -12.43 55.80
C GLN A 221 -9.96 -12.33 56.17
N SER A 222 -9.37 -13.44 56.58
CA SER A 222 -7.92 -13.53 56.77
C SER A 222 -7.19 -13.36 55.42
N PRO A 223 -6.11 -12.57 55.35
CA PRO A 223 -5.37 -12.34 54.11
C PRO A 223 -4.76 -13.62 53.52
N ASP A 224 -4.84 -13.79 52.20
CA ASP A 224 -4.01 -14.75 51.48
C ASP A 224 -2.52 -14.41 51.66
N ALA A 225 -1.75 -15.40 52.13
CA ALA A 225 -0.34 -15.21 52.47
C ALA A 225 0.55 -14.85 51.27
N ALA A 226 0.23 -15.35 50.07
CA ALA A 226 1.01 -15.08 48.87
C ALA A 226 0.74 -13.64 48.40
N ILE A 227 -0.52 -13.22 48.34
CA ILE A 227 -0.92 -11.88 47.90
C ILE A 227 -0.45 -10.82 48.90
N LEU A 228 -0.60 -11.08 50.21
CA LEU A 228 -0.14 -10.19 51.27
C LEU A 228 1.37 -9.96 51.20
N ARG A 229 2.16 -11.01 50.97
CA ARG A 229 3.62 -10.88 50.77
C ARG A 229 3.94 -10.02 49.55
N ARG A 230 3.23 -10.19 48.43
CA ARG A 230 3.46 -9.39 47.20
C ARG A 230 3.25 -7.91 47.41
N PHE A 231 2.20 -7.51 48.14
CA PHE A 231 1.94 -6.10 48.42
C PHE A 231 2.91 -5.49 49.45
N ASN A 232 3.56 -6.32 50.26
CA ASN A 232 4.47 -5.90 51.32
C ASN A 232 5.95 -6.20 50.98
N ASP A 233 6.33 -6.07 49.71
CA ASP A 233 7.69 -6.28 49.19
C ASP A 233 8.33 -7.63 49.61
N ASN A 234 7.50 -8.68 49.64
CA ASN A 234 7.78 -10.04 50.09
C ASN A 234 8.11 -10.19 51.59
N ALA A 235 7.75 -9.22 52.43
CA ALA A 235 7.85 -9.34 53.89
C ALA A 235 6.78 -10.29 54.46
N ASP A 236 7.17 -11.13 55.43
CA ASP A 236 6.30 -12.16 56.01
C ASP A 236 5.53 -11.65 57.23
N LEU A 237 4.51 -10.82 57.00
CA LEU A 237 3.72 -10.19 58.07
C LEU A 237 2.93 -11.18 58.93
N LEU A 238 2.60 -12.36 58.41
CA LEU A 238 1.88 -13.40 59.14
C LEU A 238 2.74 -14.12 60.19
N SER A 239 4.04 -13.81 60.27
CA SER A 239 4.95 -14.35 61.27
C SER A 239 5.12 -13.46 62.51
N GLN A 240 4.44 -12.31 62.58
CA GLN A 240 4.49 -11.37 63.72
C GLN A 240 3.44 -11.74 64.80
N ASP A 241 3.70 -11.36 66.06
CA ASP A 241 2.84 -11.68 67.23
C ASP A 241 1.42 -11.07 67.14
N ASP A 242 1.21 -10.10 66.26
CA ASP A 242 -0.05 -9.38 66.02
C ASP A 242 -0.74 -9.78 64.70
N SER A 243 -0.38 -10.95 64.13
CA SER A 243 -0.97 -11.46 62.89
C SER A 243 -2.49 -11.58 62.93
N ASP A 244 -3.05 -11.79 64.13
CA ASP A 244 -4.50 -11.90 64.36
C ASP A 244 -5.26 -10.59 64.09
N GLU A 245 -4.55 -9.45 64.04
CA GLU A 245 -5.13 -8.13 63.74
C GLU A 245 -5.17 -7.84 62.22
N LEU A 246 -4.51 -8.64 61.38
CA LEU A 246 -4.49 -8.45 59.93
C LEU A 246 -5.79 -8.97 59.30
N THR A 247 -6.56 -8.05 58.72
CA THR A 247 -7.81 -8.36 58.02
C THR A 247 -7.80 -7.82 56.60
N THR A 248 -8.53 -8.51 55.73
CA THR A 248 -8.79 -8.10 54.35
C THR A 248 -10.28 -7.95 54.14
N LEU A 249 -10.66 -7.06 53.24
CA LEU A 249 -12.06 -6.96 52.80
C LEU A 249 -12.19 -7.62 51.43
N ARG A 250 -13.04 -8.63 51.33
CA ARG A 250 -13.46 -9.20 50.05
C ARG A 250 -14.82 -8.60 49.67
N VAL A 251 -14.88 -8.06 48.46
CA VAL A 251 -16.06 -7.43 47.85
C VAL A 251 -16.38 -8.21 46.56
N PRO A 252 -17.26 -9.21 46.61
CA PRO A 252 -17.75 -9.88 45.41
C PRO A 252 -18.47 -8.84 44.54
N LEU A 253 -18.08 -8.72 43.27
CA LEU A 253 -18.68 -7.77 42.34
C LEU A 253 -19.83 -8.39 41.54
N ILE A 254 -20.01 -9.72 41.63
CA ILE A 254 -21.08 -10.49 41.01
C ILE A 254 -21.70 -11.39 42.09
N ALA A 255 -23.03 -11.46 42.12
CA ALA A 255 -23.80 -11.95 43.26
C ALA A 255 -24.14 -13.46 43.23
N ASP A 256 -23.68 -14.22 42.22
CA ASP A 256 -24.01 -15.64 42.09
C ASP A 256 -22.88 -16.56 42.60
N GLU A 257 -23.23 -17.39 43.59
CA GLU A 257 -22.45 -18.46 44.23
C GLU A 257 -21.15 -18.04 45.00
N PRO A 258 -20.71 -18.83 46.02
CA PRO A 258 -19.62 -18.44 46.92
C PRO A 258 -18.24 -18.31 46.26
N ALA A 259 -18.12 -18.74 45.00
CA ALA A 259 -16.91 -18.72 44.18
C ALA A 259 -17.04 -17.74 43.00
N ALA A 260 -17.60 -16.54 43.22
CA ALA A 260 -17.72 -15.51 42.18
C ALA A 260 -16.36 -15.25 41.50
N ASP A 261 -16.33 -15.44 40.18
CA ASP A 261 -15.14 -15.27 39.35
C ASP A 261 -14.59 -13.84 39.42
N LEU A 262 -15.43 -12.82 39.69
CA LEU A 262 -15.04 -11.41 39.83
C LEU A 262 -15.19 -10.88 41.27
N ALA A 263 -14.07 -10.63 41.97
CA ALA A 263 -14.05 -10.03 43.30
C ALA A 263 -12.93 -8.99 43.42
N LEU A 264 -13.20 -7.94 44.21
CA LEU A 264 -12.21 -6.97 44.67
C LEU A 264 -11.79 -7.35 46.09
N GLU A 265 -10.50 -7.57 46.30
CA GLU A 265 -9.92 -7.85 47.61
C GLU A 265 -8.98 -6.72 48.04
N LEU A 266 -9.14 -6.22 49.26
CA LEU A 266 -8.32 -5.14 49.83
C LEU A 266 -7.41 -5.69 50.93
N TYR A 267 -6.11 -5.52 50.72
CA TYR A 267 -5.03 -5.98 51.59
C TYR A 267 -4.33 -4.81 52.31
N PRO A 268 -3.97 -4.97 53.58
CA PRO A 268 -3.18 -3.97 54.28
C PRO A 268 -1.72 -3.94 53.76
N ILE A 269 -1.18 -2.72 53.62
CA ILE A 269 0.26 -2.52 53.44
C ILE A 269 0.82 -1.99 54.76
N ARG A 270 1.76 -2.72 55.32
CA ARG A 270 2.32 -2.48 56.65
C ARG A 270 3.84 -2.45 56.57
N ASN A 271 4.44 -1.43 57.15
CA ASN A 271 5.89 -1.40 57.28
C ASN A 271 6.32 -2.43 58.33
N PHE A 272 7.11 -3.42 57.89
CA PHE A 272 7.55 -4.53 58.73
C PHE A 272 8.29 -4.09 60.01
N ASN A 273 9.04 -2.99 59.97
CA ASN A 273 9.87 -2.53 61.08
C ASN A 273 9.14 -1.64 62.09
N THR A 274 8.16 -0.84 61.64
CA THR A 274 7.45 0.11 62.52
C THR A 274 6.09 -0.39 62.95
N GLY A 275 5.56 -1.44 62.32
CA GLY A 275 4.23 -1.97 62.58
C GLY A 275 3.09 -1.05 62.13
N LYS A 276 3.38 0.08 61.49
CA LYS A 276 2.39 1.05 61.04
C LYS A 276 1.88 0.74 59.64
N TYR A 277 0.59 0.95 59.43
CA TYR A 277 -0.02 0.84 58.10
C TYR A 277 0.38 2.03 57.22
N THR A 278 0.90 1.73 56.03
CA THR A 278 1.44 2.74 55.09
C THR A 278 0.64 2.84 53.79
N GLY A 279 -0.36 1.97 53.60
CA GLY A 279 -1.22 1.97 52.41
C GLY A 279 -2.15 0.77 52.34
N ILE A 280 -2.82 0.62 51.20
CA ILE A 280 -3.71 -0.50 50.88
C ILE A 280 -3.38 -1.03 49.49
N GLY A 281 -3.31 -2.35 49.35
CA GLY A 281 -3.25 -3.04 48.06
C GLY A 281 -4.64 -3.54 47.67
N SER A 282 -5.06 -3.32 46.43
CA SER A 282 -6.26 -3.93 45.86
C SER A 282 -5.88 -5.02 44.86
N ALA A 283 -6.51 -6.18 44.97
CA ALA A 283 -6.40 -7.27 44.02
C ALA A 283 -7.75 -7.50 43.35
N LEU A 284 -7.76 -7.62 42.03
CA LEU A 284 -8.93 -8.04 41.24
C LEU A 284 -8.71 -9.48 40.76
N SER A 285 -9.61 -10.38 41.14
CA SER A 285 -9.73 -11.72 40.54
C SER A 285 -10.81 -11.66 39.45
N PHE A 286 -10.60 -12.27 38.28
CA PHE A 286 -11.62 -12.43 37.21
C PHE A 286 -11.38 -13.71 36.38
N GLY A 287 -12.46 -14.34 35.93
CA GLY A 287 -12.46 -15.38 34.89
C GLY A 287 -12.31 -14.81 33.47
N SER A 288 -11.99 -15.65 32.47
CA SER A 288 -11.73 -15.22 31.08
C SER A 288 -12.95 -14.70 30.32
N THR A 289 -14.16 -14.95 30.80
CA THR A 289 -15.42 -14.43 30.25
C THR A 289 -16.42 -14.29 31.38
N ILE A 290 -17.04 -13.12 31.50
CA ILE A 290 -18.09 -12.84 32.48
C ILE A 290 -19.40 -12.68 31.73
N ASP A 291 -20.42 -13.45 32.11
CA ASP A 291 -21.78 -13.36 31.58
C ASP A 291 -22.70 -12.78 32.65
N ILE A 292 -23.31 -11.63 32.37
CA ILE A 292 -24.21 -10.91 33.27
C ILE A 292 -25.61 -10.90 32.64
N PRO A 293 -26.58 -11.65 33.16
CA PRO A 293 -27.95 -11.60 32.66
C PRO A 293 -28.59 -10.24 32.99
N LEU A 294 -28.98 -9.48 31.97
CA LEU A 294 -29.71 -8.22 32.06
C LEU A 294 -31.23 -8.46 31.91
N GLY A 295 -31.78 -9.39 32.71
CA GLY A 295 -33.16 -9.86 32.63
C GLY A 295 -33.35 -11.10 31.74
N GLU A 296 -34.59 -11.50 31.46
CA GLU A 296 -34.91 -12.74 30.70
C GLU A 296 -34.50 -12.67 29.21
N ARG A 297 -34.23 -11.47 28.68
CA ARG A 297 -34.07 -11.24 27.23
C ARG A 297 -32.71 -10.75 26.77
N LEU A 298 -31.81 -10.37 27.68
CA LEU A 298 -30.53 -9.73 27.35
C LEU A 298 -29.44 -10.27 28.27
N HIS A 299 -28.25 -10.51 27.70
CA HIS A 299 -27.02 -10.85 28.38
C HIS A 299 -26.00 -9.76 28.10
N MET A 300 -25.24 -9.35 29.10
CA MET A 300 -24.03 -8.55 28.95
C MET A 300 -22.82 -9.45 29.11
N LEU A 301 -22.09 -9.65 28.02
CA LEU A 301 -20.85 -10.41 28.00
C LEU A 301 -19.66 -9.47 28.13
N LEU A 302 -18.81 -9.68 29.14
CA LEU A 302 -17.53 -9.01 29.30
C LEU A 302 -16.42 -10.01 28.97
N LYS A 303 -15.67 -9.75 27.90
CA LYS A 303 -14.52 -10.57 27.49
C LYS A 303 -13.23 -9.78 27.73
N PHE A 304 -12.28 -10.42 28.40
CA PHE A 304 -10.95 -9.88 28.70
C PHE A 304 -9.87 -10.69 27.97
N SER A 305 -8.78 -10.05 27.54
CA SER A 305 -7.66 -10.73 26.90
C SER A 305 -6.89 -11.65 27.86
N ALA A 306 -6.32 -12.75 27.33
CA ALA A 306 -5.76 -13.86 28.12
C ALA A 306 -4.66 -13.45 29.13
N ASN A 307 -3.91 -12.37 28.87
CA ASN A 307 -2.82 -11.90 29.75
C ASN A 307 -3.31 -11.20 31.03
N VAL A 308 -4.60 -10.92 31.11
CA VAL A 308 -5.21 -10.22 32.26
C VAL A 308 -5.59 -11.25 33.33
N ALA A 309 -5.85 -12.51 32.96
CA ALA A 309 -6.31 -13.58 33.86
C ALA A 309 -5.34 -13.94 35.02
N ASP A 310 -4.09 -13.47 35.00
CA ASP A 310 -3.07 -13.68 36.05
C ASP A 310 -3.10 -12.65 37.19
N GLY A 311 -4.15 -11.81 37.24
CA GLY A 311 -4.45 -10.90 38.34
C GLY A 311 -3.77 -9.54 38.25
N LEU A 312 -4.54 -8.50 38.57
CA LEU A 312 -4.11 -7.10 38.61
C LEU A 312 -4.12 -6.59 40.06
N GLY A 313 -2.95 -6.16 40.52
CA GLY A 313 -2.76 -5.50 41.82
C GLY A 313 -2.54 -4.01 41.66
N VAL A 314 -3.18 -3.18 42.49
CA VAL A 314 -2.88 -1.75 42.60
C VAL A 314 -2.59 -1.43 44.06
N THR A 315 -1.42 -0.85 44.34
CA THR A 315 -1.11 -0.33 45.67
C THR A 315 -1.27 1.17 45.69
N LEU A 316 -2.05 1.67 46.65
CA LEU A 316 -2.14 3.08 46.98
C LEU A 316 -1.33 3.33 48.26
N SER A 317 -0.26 4.10 48.15
CA SER A 317 0.53 4.52 49.31
C SER A 317 -0.02 5.81 49.92
N ARG A 318 0.40 6.10 51.16
CA ARG A 318 0.10 7.35 51.88
C ARG A 318 0.38 8.64 51.08
N SER A 319 1.40 8.65 50.21
CA SER A 319 1.74 9.83 49.38
C SER A 319 0.80 10.03 48.18
N GLY A 320 -0.16 9.13 47.97
CA GLY A 320 -1.00 9.09 46.77
C GLY A 320 -0.33 8.41 45.58
N GLU A 321 0.84 7.80 45.75
CA GLU A 321 1.52 7.06 44.68
C GLU A 321 0.78 5.75 44.42
N LEU A 322 0.30 5.59 43.18
CA LEU A 322 -0.33 4.39 42.64
C LEU A 322 0.71 3.53 41.94
N ARG A 323 0.94 2.30 42.42
CA ARG A 323 1.82 1.32 41.77
C ARG A 323 1.02 0.12 41.30
N PHE A 324 1.15 -0.21 40.02
CA PHE A 324 0.52 -1.40 39.42
C PHE A 324 1.44 -2.61 39.60
N THR A 325 0.89 -3.73 40.06
CA THR A 325 1.56 -5.01 40.27
C THR A 325 0.84 -6.04 39.41
N GLY A 326 1.41 -6.40 38.26
CA GLY A 326 0.90 -7.48 37.41
C GLY A 326 1.37 -8.85 37.89
N SER A 327 0.76 -9.93 37.39
CA SER A 327 1.15 -11.31 37.70
C SER A 327 1.06 -11.63 39.20
N LEU A 328 -0.02 -11.19 39.86
CA LEU A 328 -0.27 -11.50 41.27
C LEU A 328 -0.28 -13.02 41.52
N PHE A 329 -0.73 -13.80 40.53
CA PHE A 329 -0.92 -15.25 40.66
C PHE A 329 0.17 -16.09 39.99
N THR A 330 0.77 -15.67 38.85
CA THR A 330 1.89 -16.38 38.20
C THR A 330 2.88 -15.45 37.45
N GLY A 331 4.19 -15.52 37.73
CA GLY A 331 5.25 -15.00 36.82
C GLY A 331 5.93 -13.64 37.11
N ASN A 332 7.06 -13.39 36.44
CA ASN A 332 8.09 -12.36 36.74
C ASN A 332 7.70 -10.93 36.31
N ALA A 333 7.71 -9.97 37.25
CA ALA A 333 7.18 -8.60 37.09
C ALA A 333 7.85 -7.75 35.97
N ALA A 334 9.02 -8.14 35.47
CA ALA A 334 9.80 -7.36 34.49
C ALA A 334 9.31 -7.46 33.03
N GLN A 335 8.39 -8.38 32.69
CA GLN A 335 7.89 -8.57 31.31
C GLN A 335 6.57 -7.85 30.99
N PHE A 336 5.95 -7.19 31.98
CA PHE A 336 4.59 -6.64 31.87
C PHE A 336 4.53 -5.29 31.12
N ALA A 337 5.61 -4.51 31.05
CA ALA A 337 5.59 -3.16 30.48
C ALA A 337 5.58 -3.13 28.93
N ASP A 338 6.15 -4.13 28.26
CA ASP A 338 6.45 -4.07 26.82
C ASP A 338 5.60 -5.01 25.93
N SER A 339 4.70 -5.83 26.48
CA SER A 339 4.10 -6.95 25.73
C SER A 339 2.57 -7.11 25.77
N VAL A 340 1.81 -6.21 26.41
CA VAL A 340 0.38 -6.50 26.67
C VAL A 340 -0.55 -5.99 25.57
N GLN A 341 -1.22 -6.94 24.90
CA GLN A 341 -2.49 -6.72 24.21
C GLN A 341 -3.62 -6.66 25.25
N LEU A 342 -4.06 -5.45 25.64
CA LEU A 342 -5.22 -5.29 26.53
C LEU A 342 -6.47 -5.19 25.67
N GLY A 343 -7.43 -6.09 25.85
CA GLY A 343 -8.72 -6.04 25.17
C GLY A 343 -9.84 -6.18 26.19
N ALA A 344 -10.72 -5.18 26.27
CA ALA A 344 -12.00 -5.29 26.99
C ALA A 344 -13.12 -5.08 25.98
N ARG A 345 -14.01 -6.06 25.86
CA ARG A 345 -15.21 -6.00 25.02
C ARG A 345 -16.43 -6.21 25.89
N ILE A 346 -17.32 -5.23 25.86
CA ILE A 346 -18.67 -5.33 26.42
C ILE A 346 -19.59 -5.60 25.25
N ALA A 347 -20.31 -6.72 25.25
CA ALA A 347 -21.33 -7.02 24.25
C ALA A 347 -22.69 -7.19 24.93
N LEU A 348 -23.68 -6.44 24.46
CA LEU A 348 -25.09 -6.68 24.76
C LEU A 348 -25.63 -7.64 23.71
N GLU A 349 -26.00 -8.84 24.14
CA GLU A 349 -26.55 -9.88 23.28
C GLU A 349 -27.96 -10.27 23.76
N PRO A 350 -28.94 -10.46 22.86
CA PRO A 350 -30.23 -11.00 23.26
C PRO A 350 -30.10 -12.48 23.65
N SER A 351 -30.88 -12.92 24.65
CA SER A 351 -30.91 -14.32 25.10
C SER A 351 -31.40 -15.24 23.98
N GLU A 352 -31.00 -16.52 23.98
CA GLU A 352 -31.39 -17.47 22.92
C GLU A 352 -32.92 -17.58 22.75
N GLU A 353 -33.67 -17.46 23.86
CA GLU A 353 -35.14 -17.43 23.86
C GLU A 353 -35.70 -16.10 23.29
N ALA A 354 -35.09 -14.95 23.58
CA ALA A 354 -35.50 -13.66 23.03
C ALA A 354 -35.27 -13.56 21.52
N VAL A 355 -34.16 -14.12 21.02
CA VAL A 355 -33.83 -14.15 19.58
C VAL A 355 -34.86 -14.95 18.79
N ALA A 356 -35.51 -15.95 19.39
CA ALA A 356 -36.53 -16.78 18.73
C ALA A 356 -37.88 -16.05 18.54
N GLU A 357 -38.23 -15.11 19.41
CA GLU A 357 -39.57 -14.49 19.46
C GLU A 357 -39.64 -13.00 19.07
N SER A 358 -38.53 -12.25 19.01
CA SER A 358 -38.58 -10.79 18.83
C SER A 358 -38.52 -10.30 17.37
N LYS A 359 -39.41 -9.36 17.01
CA LYS A 359 -39.24 -8.40 15.91
C LYS A 359 -38.84 -7.05 16.52
N LEU A 360 -37.59 -6.64 16.35
CA LEU A 360 -37.03 -5.46 17.00
C LEU A 360 -37.45 -4.17 16.29
N VAL A 361 -37.41 -4.16 14.95
CA VAL A 361 -37.86 -3.04 14.11
C VAL A 361 -38.46 -3.58 12.81
N SER A 362 -39.60 -3.02 12.39
CA SER A 362 -40.17 -3.22 11.05
C SER A 362 -40.35 -1.85 10.39
N LEU A 363 -39.63 -1.59 9.30
CA LEU A 363 -39.66 -0.36 8.54
C LEU A 363 -40.32 -0.61 7.18
N GLY A 364 -41.49 -0.02 6.96
CA GLY A 364 -42.28 -0.17 5.73
C GLY A 364 -43.73 -0.57 6.02
N ALA A 365 -44.54 -0.65 4.96
CA ALA A 365 -45.94 -1.06 5.08
C ALA A 365 -46.01 -2.59 5.30
N PRO A 366 -46.77 -3.11 6.29
CA PRO A 366 -46.87 -4.55 6.56
C PRO A 366 -47.35 -5.41 5.38
N GLY A 367 -48.06 -4.81 4.42
CA GLY A 367 -48.52 -5.45 3.17
C GLY A 367 -47.63 -5.18 1.94
N GLY A 368 -46.63 -4.29 2.05
CA GLY A 368 -45.79 -3.85 0.93
C GLY A 368 -44.32 -4.22 1.11
N ILE A 369 -43.43 -3.38 0.56
CA ILE A 369 -41.99 -3.51 0.79
C ILE A 369 -41.68 -3.08 2.22
N HIS A 370 -41.13 -3.99 3.01
CA HIS A 370 -40.71 -3.69 4.37
C HIS A 370 -39.46 -4.47 4.76
N PHE A 371 -38.76 -3.92 5.73
CA PHE A 371 -37.51 -4.41 6.26
C PHE A 371 -37.72 -4.75 7.74
N GLU A 372 -37.47 -5.99 8.12
CA GLU A 372 -37.56 -6.47 9.50
C GLU A 372 -36.15 -6.71 10.06
N ILE A 373 -35.93 -6.35 11.32
CA ILE A 373 -34.74 -6.72 12.09
C ILE A 373 -35.22 -7.59 13.25
N GLY A 374 -34.78 -8.84 13.31
CA GLY A 374 -35.16 -9.74 14.40
C GLY A 374 -34.46 -9.40 15.72
N SER A 375 -33.13 -9.23 15.69
CA SER A 375 -32.34 -8.87 16.88
C SER A 375 -31.09 -8.07 16.51
N GLY A 376 -30.46 -7.42 17.49
CA GLY A 376 -29.21 -6.70 17.29
C GLY A 376 -28.28 -6.88 18.47
N THR A 377 -26.98 -6.89 18.21
CA THR A 377 -25.94 -6.81 19.25
C THR A 377 -25.35 -5.41 19.26
N LEU A 378 -24.92 -4.95 20.43
CA LEU A 378 -24.09 -3.75 20.55
C LEU A 378 -22.84 -4.13 21.33
N ALA A 379 -21.68 -3.93 20.73
CA ALA A 379 -20.40 -4.15 21.34
C ALA A 379 -19.60 -2.85 21.44
N LEU A 380 -19.06 -2.57 22.61
CA LEU A 380 -18.12 -1.48 22.83
C LEU A 380 -16.81 -2.11 23.29
N GLY A 381 -15.68 -1.65 22.74
CA GLY A 381 -14.40 -2.20 23.15
C GLY A 381 -13.25 -1.24 23.05
N VAL A 382 -12.25 -1.52 23.89
CA VAL A 382 -10.94 -0.90 23.87
C VAL A 382 -9.90 -1.99 23.72
N GLU A 383 -9.04 -1.82 22.73
CA GLU A 383 -7.91 -2.69 22.45
C GLU A 383 -6.63 -1.86 22.49
N LYS A 384 -5.60 -2.31 23.19
CA LYS A 384 -4.25 -1.73 23.14
C LYS A 384 -3.34 -2.74 22.47
N GLN A 385 -2.84 -2.43 21.27
CA GLN A 385 -1.72 -3.14 20.64
C GLN A 385 -0.49 -2.21 20.64
N ALA A 386 -0.04 -1.72 19.48
CA ALA A 386 0.96 -0.64 19.39
C ALA A 386 0.36 0.74 19.71
N SER A 387 -0.94 0.92 19.47
CA SER A 387 -1.75 2.11 19.78
C SER A 387 -3.07 1.68 20.43
N ILE A 388 -3.80 2.64 21.03
CA ILE A 388 -5.13 2.41 21.60
C ILE A 388 -6.16 2.47 20.47
N ARG A 389 -6.86 1.37 20.25
CA ARG A 389 -8.03 1.25 19.37
C ARG A 389 -9.29 1.27 20.22
N LEU A 390 -10.11 2.30 20.04
CA LEU A 390 -11.46 2.42 20.62
C LEU A 390 -12.45 2.09 19.52
N PHE A 391 -13.36 1.15 19.76
CA PHE A 391 -14.37 0.78 18.79
C PHE A 391 -15.76 0.62 19.39
N ALA A 392 -16.76 0.86 18.55
CA ALA A 392 -18.15 0.52 18.79
C ALA A 392 -18.65 -0.26 17.57
N GLU A 393 -19.26 -1.41 17.79
CA GLU A 393 -19.72 -2.36 16.79
C GLU A 393 -21.18 -2.73 17.07
N THR A 394 -21.95 -2.97 16.02
CA THR A 394 -23.31 -3.50 16.13
C THR A 394 -23.53 -4.52 15.04
N GLU A 395 -24.11 -5.68 15.38
CA GLU A 395 -24.51 -6.67 14.40
C GLU A 395 -26.03 -6.80 14.41
N LEU A 396 -26.65 -6.60 13.26
CA LEU A 396 -28.06 -6.89 13.04
C LEU A 396 -28.20 -8.35 12.63
N ARG A 397 -28.94 -9.13 13.42
CA ARG A 397 -29.18 -10.56 13.21
C ARG A 397 -30.63 -10.81 12.85
N LYS A 398 -30.88 -11.85 12.04
CA LYS A 398 -32.21 -12.14 11.47
C LYS A 398 -32.83 -10.92 10.79
N GLY A 399 -32.02 -10.17 10.03
CA GLY A 399 -32.52 -9.12 9.15
C GLY A 399 -33.28 -9.75 7.99
N ARG A 400 -34.42 -9.19 7.61
CA ARG A 400 -35.27 -9.73 6.55
C ARG A 400 -35.80 -8.63 5.67
N LEU A 401 -35.54 -8.70 4.38
CA LEU A 401 -36.16 -7.86 3.36
C LEU A 401 -37.37 -8.61 2.80
N VAL A 402 -38.56 -8.03 2.94
CA VAL A 402 -39.81 -8.59 2.41
C VAL A 402 -40.34 -7.68 1.31
N LEU A 403 -40.51 -8.23 0.11
CA LEU A 403 -41.11 -7.56 -1.05
C LEU A 403 -42.43 -8.26 -1.39
N LYS A 404 -43.57 -7.62 -1.07
CA LYS A 404 -44.91 -8.10 -1.43
C LYS A 404 -45.54 -7.25 -2.54
N SER A 405 -46.41 -7.88 -3.33
CA SER A 405 -47.06 -7.29 -4.50
C SER A 405 -48.35 -6.53 -4.20
N ASP A 406 -48.81 -6.47 -2.94
CA ASP A 406 -50.16 -6.02 -2.61
C ASP A 406 -50.41 -4.53 -2.93
N ASP A 407 -49.34 -3.71 -2.95
CA ASP A 407 -49.34 -2.29 -3.36
C ASP A 407 -48.66 -2.04 -4.73
N ALA A 408 -48.22 -3.10 -5.40
CA ALA A 408 -47.50 -3.00 -6.66
C ALA A 408 -48.46 -2.74 -7.84
N ASP A 409 -48.04 -1.96 -8.83
CA ASP A 409 -48.84 -1.79 -10.03
C ASP A 409 -49.01 -3.14 -10.79
N GLY A 410 -50.00 -3.20 -11.70
CA GLY A 410 -50.32 -4.43 -12.42
C GLY A 410 -49.19 -4.99 -13.31
N PHE A 411 -48.06 -4.27 -13.45
CA PHE A 411 -46.85 -4.75 -14.12
C PHE A 411 -45.88 -5.39 -13.11
N ILE A 412 -45.58 -4.72 -12.00
CA ILE A 412 -44.71 -5.24 -10.92
C ILE A 412 -45.34 -6.47 -10.24
N ALA A 413 -46.67 -6.46 -10.04
CA ALA A 413 -47.40 -7.59 -9.47
C ALA A 413 -47.33 -8.87 -10.33
N LYS A 414 -47.04 -8.76 -11.65
CA LYS A 414 -46.85 -9.92 -12.54
C LYS A 414 -45.41 -10.44 -12.57
N LEU A 415 -44.46 -9.66 -12.07
CA LEU A 415 -43.03 -10.01 -12.05
C LEU A 415 -42.61 -10.64 -10.71
N LEU A 416 -43.32 -10.33 -9.64
CA LEU A 416 -43.09 -10.90 -8.31
C LEU A 416 -43.82 -12.26 -8.15
N PRO A 417 -43.24 -13.24 -7.44
CA PRO A 417 -43.95 -14.46 -7.02
C PRO A 417 -45.22 -14.13 -6.21
N GLU A 418 -46.29 -14.95 -6.31
CA GLU A 418 -47.56 -14.71 -5.59
C GLU A 418 -47.39 -14.59 -4.07
N GLU A 419 -46.35 -15.21 -3.49
CA GLU A 419 -46.05 -15.18 -2.05
C GLU A 419 -45.15 -13.99 -1.63
N GLY A 420 -44.67 -13.19 -2.60
CA GLY A 420 -43.63 -12.18 -2.39
C GLY A 420 -42.21 -12.79 -2.26
N ILE A 421 -41.22 -11.93 -2.06
CA ILE A 421 -39.81 -12.34 -1.90
C ILE A 421 -39.40 -12.01 -0.48
N THR A 422 -38.79 -12.97 0.19
CA THR A 422 -38.20 -12.79 1.51
C THR A 422 -36.74 -13.18 1.46
N THR A 423 -35.84 -12.27 1.78
CA THR A 423 -34.39 -12.53 1.86
C THR A 423 -33.90 -12.21 3.25
N ASP A 424 -33.30 -13.20 3.91
CA ASP A 424 -32.67 -13.00 5.21
C ASP A 424 -31.20 -12.56 5.01
N PHE A 425 -30.72 -11.62 5.83
CA PHE A 425 -29.34 -11.16 5.85
C PHE A 425 -28.90 -10.86 7.29
N GLU A 426 -27.59 -10.91 7.51
CA GLU A 426 -26.94 -10.41 8.73
C GLU A 426 -25.99 -9.30 8.33
N LEU A 427 -25.94 -8.24 9.12
CA LEU A 427 -25.18 -7.07 8.74
C LEU A 427 -24.57 -6.40 9.97
N GLY A 428 -23.24 -6.32 9.99
CA GLY A 428 -22.48 -5.69 11.07
C GLY A 428 -21.86 -4.38 10.65
N PHE A 429 -21.97 -3.37 11.51
CA PHE A 429 -21.36 -2.05 11.35
C PHE A 429 -20.43 -1.75 12.52
N GLY A 430 -19.32 -1.08 12.27
CA GLY A 430 -18.41 -0.63 13.31
C GLY A 430 -17.90 0.79 13.06
N ILE A 431 -17.51 1.47 14.13
CA ILE A 431 -16.69 2.68 14.10
C ILE A 431 -15.47 2.46 15.00
N ALA A 432 -14.29 2.84 14.54
CA ALA A 432 -13.07 2.84 15.33
C ALA A 432 -12.25 4.11 15.11
N ASN A 433 -11.46 4.50 16.10
CA ASN A 433 -10.61 5.70 16.03
C ASN A 433 -9.45 5.58 15.02
N ASP A 434 -9.04 4.38 14.64
CA ASP A 434 -7.99 4.09 13.67
C ASP A 434 -8.53 3.84 12.25
N ALA A 435 -9.74 3.28 12.13
CA ALA A 435 -10.35 2.87 10.86
C ALA A 435 -11.53 3.74 10.40
N GLY A 436 -12.07 4.62 11.24
CA GLY A 436 -13.33 5.32 10.95
C GLY A 436 -14.51 4.34 10.96
N PHE A 437 -15.52 4.56 10.11
CA PHE A 437 -16.63 3.61 9.91
C PHE A 437 -16.19 2.42 9.04
N TYR A 438 -16.65 1.21 9.37
CA TYR A 438 -16.40 -0.01 8.62
C TYR A 438 -17.58 -1.00 8.73
N PHE A 439 -17.65 -2.00 7.84
CA PHE A 439 -18.53 -3.15 8.00
C PHE A 439 -17.78 -4.30 8.69
N ILE A 440 -18.45 -5.00 9.59
CA ILE A 440 -17.87 -6.16 10.29
C ILE A 440 -17.80 -7.32 9.28
N GLY A 441 -16.62 -7.91 9.10
CA GLY A 441 -16.40 -9.03 8.16
C GLY A 441 -15.97 -8.64 6.74
N SER A 442 -15.81 -7.36 6.42
CA SER A 442 -15.22 -6.90 5.15
C SER A 442 -14.09 -5.90 5.37
N SER A 443 -13.12 -5.86 4.45
CA SER A 443 -11.96 -4.95 4.54
C SER A 443 -12.27 -3.54 4.02
N GLY A 444 -13.54 -3.19 3.79
CA GLY A 444 -13.96 -1.92 3.19
C GLY A 444 -15.40 -1.55 3.50
N LEU A 445 -15.83 -0.36 3.07
CA LEU A 445 -17.20 0.11 3.25
C LEU A 445 -18.14 -0.40 2.15
N GLU A 446 -17.94 -1.62 1.65
CA GLU A 446 -18.75 -2.24 0.60
C GLU A 446 -19.12 -3.67 1.03
N ILE A 447 -20.40 -4.03 0.89
CA ILE A 447 -20.97 -5.34 1.19
C ILE A 447 -21.79 -5.82 -0.02
N ARG A 448 -21.68 -7.11 -0.37
CA ARG A 448 -22.43 -7.72 -1.46
C ARG A 448 -23.33 -8.83 -0.92
N LEU A 449 -24.63 -8.64 -1.06
CA LEU A 449 -25.68 -9.56 -0.62
C LEU A 449 -26.15 -10.39 -1.83
N PRO A 450 -25.98 -11.73 -1.84
CA PRO A 450 -26.51 -12.56 -2.92
C PRO A 450 -28.05 -12.57 -2.86
N LEU A 451 -28.73 -12.30 -3.98
CA LEU A 451 -30.19 -12.23 -4.07
C LEU A 451 -30.78 -13.40 -4.88
N HIS A 452 -30.14 -13.79 -5.98
CA HIS A 452 -30.60 -14.86 -6.90
C HIS A 452 -32.09 -14.79 -7.26
N LEU A 453 -32.59 -13.58 -7.51
CA LEU A 453 -34.02 -13.34 -7.72
C LEU A 453 -34.39 -13.44 -9.20
N GLN A 454 -35.18 -14.45 -9.56
CA GLN A 454 -35.69 -14.64 -10.92
C GLN A 454 -36.96 -13.82 -11.18
N LEU A 455 -36.91 -12.89 -12.14
CA LEU A 455 -38.01 -12.05 -12.63
C LEU A 455 -38.27 -12.36 -14.12
N GLY A 456 -38.89 -13.51 -14.40
CA GLY A 456 -39.10 -13.98 -15.77
C GLY A 456 -37.76 -14.25 -16.48
N PRO A 457 -37.47 -13.61 -17.65
CA PRO A 457 -36.20 -13.80 -18.35
C PRO A 457 -35.01 -13.08 -17.69
N ILE A 458 -35.25 -12.22 -16.69
CA ILE A 458 -34.22 -11.44 -15.99
C ILE A 458 -34.00 -12.06 -14.61
N GLU A 459 -32.76 -12.16 -14.16
CA GLU A 459 -32.34 -12.57 -12.83
C GLU A 459 -31.54 -11.43 -12.18
N ILE A 460 -31.82 -11.15 -10.92
CA ILE A 460 -31.07 -10.21 -10.10
C ILE A 460 -30.13 -11.04 -9.21
N ASP A 461 -28.84 -11.02 -9.54
CA ASP A 461 -27.88 -11.95 -8.95
C ASP A 461 -27.51 -11.54 -7.51
N TYR A 462 -27.26 -10.25 -7.28
CA TYR A 462 -26.78 -9.72 -6.00
C TYR A 462 -27.09 -8.21 -5.83
N LEU A 463 -27.14 -7.73 -4.60
CA LEU A 463 -27.19 -6.31 -4.21
C LEU A 463 -25.90 -5.92 -3.48
N THR A 464 -25.14 -5.02 -4.07
CA THR A 464 -23.97 -4.37 -3.48
C THR A 464 -24.38 -3.04 -2.83
N LEU A 465 -24.14 -2.91 -1.53
CA LEU A 465 -24.25 -1.64 -0.80
C LEU A 465 -22.84 -1.15 -0.49
N GLY A 466 -22.53 0.12 -0.75
CA GLY A 466 -21.22 0.65 -0.43
C GLY A 466 -21.23 2.14 -0.09
N ALA A 467 -20.46 2.56 0.91
CA ALA A 467 -20.24 3.95 1.26
C ALA A 467 -18.76 4.32 1.07
N LYS A 468 -18.45 5.57 0.73
CA LYS A 468 -17.09 6.12 0.88
C LYS A 468 -17.20 7.40 1.71
N PHE A 469 -16.28 7.63 2.63
CA PHE A 469 -16.18 8.89 3.36
C PHE A 469 -15.06 9.73 2.76
N ASP A 470 -15.40 10.90 2.25
CA ASP A 470 -14.47 11.89 1.69
C ASP A 470 -14.72 13.24 2.37
N ALA A 471 -14.07 13.47 3.52
CA ALA A 471 -14.10 14.71 4.33
C ALA A 471 -15.47 15.40 4.50
N ALA A 472 -15.96 16.09 3.45
CA ALA A 472 -17.24 16.81 3.41
C ALA A 472 -18.36 16.12 2.62
N LYS A 473 -18.07 14.99 1.96
CA LYS A 473 -18.98 14.20 1.11
C LYS A 473 -19.00 12.74 1.54
N ILE A 474 -20.20 12.17 1.58
CA ILE A 474 -20.41 10.76 1.88
C ILE A 474 -21.24 10.17 0.73
N PRO A 475 -20.62 9.68 -0.35
CA PRO A 475 -21.33 8.88 -1.34
C PRO A 475 -21.71 7.50 -0.79
N VAL A 476 -23.00 7.21 -0.77
CA VAL A 476 -23.61 5.90 -0.50
C VAL A 476 -24.15 5.35 -1.82
N THR A 477 -23.85 4.10 -2.12
CA THR A 477 -24.20 3.43 -3.38
C THR A 477 -24.99 2.17 -3.07
N ALA A 478 -26.02 1.93 -3.87
CA ALA A 478 -26.73 0.66 -3.95
C ALA A 478 -26.69 0.23 -5.42
N ALA A 479 -26.09 -0.93 -5.69
CA ALA A 479 -25.84 -1.42 -7.04
C ALA A 479 -26.19 -2.90 -7.13
N THR A 480 -26.57 -3.39 -8.30
CA THR A 480 -27.01 -4.77 -8.47
C THR A 480 -26.36 -5.40 -9.70
N GLY A 481 -26.15 -6.71 -9.64
CA GLY A 481 -25.88 -7.54 -10.81
C GLY A 481 -27.21 -7.95 -11.44
N ILE A 482 -27.34 -7.81 -12.76
CA ILE A 482 -28.53 -8.24 -13.50
C ILE A 482 -28.09 -9.15 -14.63
N SER A 483 -28.60 -10.37 -14.68
CA SER A 483 -28.45 -11.28 -15.81
C SER A 483 -29.80 -11.45 -16.52
N ALA A 484 -29.81 -11.67 -17.83
CA ALA A 484 -31.03 -11.82 -18.60
C ALA A 484 -30.86 -12.84 -19.73
N LYS A 485 -31.77 -13.80 -19.85
CA LYS A 485 -31.85 -14.79 -20.93
C LYS A 485 -33.00 -14.44 -21.86
N LEU A 486 -32.68 -13.88 -23.02
CA LEU A 486 -33.61 -13.38 -24.04
C LEU A 486 -33.57 -14.32 -25.26
N GLY A 487 -33.97 -15.58 -25.08
CA GLY A 487 -33.92 -16.60 -26.13
C GLY A 487 -32.48 -17.03 -26.46
N PRO A 488 -31.98 -16.87 -27.70
CA PRO A 488 -30.59 -17.17 -28.05
C PRO A 488 -29.60 -16.14 -27.49
N LEU A 489 -30.07 -15.01 -26.97
CA LEU A 489 -29.23 -13.96 -26.39
C LEU A 489 -29.22 -14.08 -24.86
N ALA A 490 -28.04 -13.93 -24.26
CA ALA A 490 -27.93 -13.65 -22.83
C ALA A 490 -27.17 -12.32 -22.62
N ALA A 491 -27.56 -11.56 -21.61
CA ALA A 491 -26.93 -10.30 -21.24
C ALA A 491 -26.63 -10.30 -19.74
N VAL A 492 -25.53 -9.68 -19.34
CA VAL A 492 -25.14 -9.48 -17.94
C VAL A 492 -24.74 -8.02 -17.77
N VAL A 493 -25.21 -7.38 -16.72
CA VAL A 493 -24.87 -6.00 -16.35
C VAL A 493 -24.38 -6.01 -14.91
N GLU A 494 -23.15 -5.56 -14.69
CA GLU A 494 -22.46 -5.62 -13.40
C GLU A 494 -22.53 -4.28 -12.66
N ASP A 495 -22.89 -4.33 -11.37
CA ASP A 495 -22.83 -3.20 -10.43
C ASP A 495 -23.56 -1.91 -10.92
N ILE A 496 -24.70 -2.05 -11.61
CA ILE A 496 -25.56 -0.91 -11.99
C ILE A 496 -26.44 -0.48 -10.82
N GLY A 497 -26.63 0.83 -10.60
CA GLY A 497 -27.61 1.26 -9.60
C GLY A 497 -27.66 2.76 -9.35
N VAL A 498 -27.75 3.11 -8.07
CA VAL A 498 -27.95 4.49 -7.61
C VAL A 498 -26.88 4.89 -6.61
N GLN A 499 -26.53 6.17 -6.61
CA GLN A 499 -25.62 6.79 -5.67
C GLN A 499 -26.32 7.98 -5.00
N ALA A 500 -26.47 7.95 -3.69
CA ALA A 500 -26.84 9.10 -2.88
C ALA A 500 -25.57 9.75 -2.33
N THR A 501 -25.34 11.03 -2.60
CA THR A 501 -24.20 11.77 -2.03
C THR A 501 -24.71 12.75 -0.99
N PHE A 502 -24.25 12.58 0.25
CA PHE A 502 -24.56 13.45 1.38
C PHE A 502 -23.41 14.45 1.57
N VAL A 503 -23.73 15.75 1.60
CA VAL A 503 -22.76 16.84 1.84
C VAL A 503 -23.16 17.55 3.12
N ILE A 504 -22.23 17.69 4.07
CA ILE A 504 -22.49 18.46 5.29
C ILE A 504 -22.25 19.94 5.00
N LYS A 505 -23.28 20.77 5.14
CA LYS A 505 -23.17 22.23 4.96
C LYS A 505 -23.25 22.94 6.31
N GLY A 506 -22.13 23.54 6.73
CA GLY A 506 -22.02 24.23 8.02
C GLY A 506 -22.95 25.45 8.18
N ASP A 507 -23.44 26.00 7.08
CA ASP A 507 -24.43 27.10 7.04
C ASP A 507 -25.90 26.61 7.07
N ARG A 508 -26.12 25.29 7.15
CA ARG A 508 -27.44 24.64 7.16
C ARG A 508 -28.30 24.93 5.93
N SER A 509 -27.68 25.23 4.79
CA SER A 509 -28.36 25.50 3.51
C SER A 509 -28.63 24.25 2.65
N GLY A 510 -28.51 23.05 3.21
CA GLY A 510 -28.78 21.80 2.50
C GLY A 510 -30.28 21.50 2.35
N ASN A 511 -30.64 20.67 1.39
CA ASN A 511 -32.04 20.27 1.17
C ASN A 511 -32.67 19.45 2.32
N LEU A 512 -31.89 18.98 3.29
CA LEU A 512 -32.33 18.38 4.56
C LEU A 512 -31.83 19.21 5.77
N GLY A 513 -31.60 20.51 5.61
CA GLY A 513 -31.07 21.39 6.66
C GLY A 513 -29.54 21.37 6.73
N PRO A 514 -28.90 20.76 7.74
CA PRO A 514 -27.43 20.66 7.81
C PRO A 514 -26.83 19.73 6.74
N LEU A 515 -27.65 18.91 6.08
CA LEU A 515 -27.25 17.94 5.07
C LEU A 515 -27.86 18.32 3.71
N ASP A 516 -27.05 18.28 2.67
CA ASP A 516 -27.49 18.40 1.28
C ASP A 516 -27.32 17.05 0.59
N VAL A 517 -28.42 16.48 0.10
CA VAL A 517 -28.47 15.13 -0.47
C VAL A 517 -28.77 15.21 -1.95
N SER A 518 -27.90 14.66 -2.77
CA SER A 518 -28.12 14.52 -4.22
C SER A 518 -28.12 13.04 -4.61
N PHE A 519 -29.13 12.62 -5.38
CA PHE A 519 -29.17 11.30 -5.99
C PHE A 519 -28.60 11.37 -7.40
N GLY A 520 -27.76 10.40 -7.74
CA GLY A 520 -27.17 10.19 -9.04
C GLY A 520 -27.30 8.73 -9.46
N PHE A 521 -27.22 8.49 -10.77
CA PHE A 521 -27.12 7.15 -11.31
C PHE A 521 -25.69 6.63 -11.15
N LYS A 522 -25.53 5.40 -10.64
CA LYS A 522 -24.26 4.67 -10.64
C LYS A 522 -24.22 3.81 -11.90
N PRO A 523 -23.40 4.17 -12.91
CA PRO A 523 -23.29 3.39 -14.14
C PRO A 523 -22.71 2.00 -13.86
N PRO A 524 -23.00 1.00 -14.72
CA PRO A 524 -22.46 -0.34 -14.58
C PRO A 524 -20.93 -0.34 -14.67
N LYS A 525 -20.27 -1.24 -13.94
CA LYS A 525 -18.83 -1.50 -14.08
C LYS A 525 -18.52 -2.40 -15.28
N GLY A 526 -19.47 -3.24 -15.68
CA GLY A 526 -19.28 -4.18 -16.76
C GLY A 526 -20.60 -4.53 -17.47
N VAL A 527 -20.52 -4.83 -18.76
CA VAL A 527 -21.65 -5.35 -19.54
C VAL A 527 -21.16 -6.52 -20.40
N GLY A 528 -21.72 -7.70 -20.19
CA GLY A 528 -21.52 -8.90 -21.00
C GLY A 528 -22.73 -9.16 -21.90
N LEU A 529 -22.47 -9.67 -23.11
CA LEU A 529 -23.50 -10.14 -24.03
C LEU A 529 -23.03 -11.45 -24.65
N SER A 530 -23.87 -12.47 -24.72
CA SER A 530 -23.61 -13.68 -25.49
C SER A 530 -24.77 -14.01 -26.43
N ILE A 531 -24.47 -14.65 -27.55
CA ILE A 531 -25.43 -15.10 -28.56
C ILE A 531 -25.14 -16.56 -28.92
N ASP A 532 -26.17 -17.39 -28.93
CA ASP A 532 -26.16 -18.73 -29.53
C ASP A 532 -27.43 -18.90 -30.39
N ALA A 533 -27.33 -18.45 -31.64
CA ALA A 533 -28.42 -18.48 -32.62
C ALA A 533 -28.21 -19.59 -33.67
N GLY A 534 -27.55 -20.69 -33.30
CA GLY A 534 -27.25 -21.83 -34.17
C GLY A 534 -26.11 -21.54 -35.16
N VAL A 535 -26.35 -20.67 -36.14
CA VAL A 535 -25.36 -20.29 -37.17
C VAL A 535 -24.38 -19.25 -36.65
N VAL A 536 -24.75 -18.47 -35.63
CA VAL A 536 -23.90 -17.44 -35.03
C VAL A 536 -23.78 -17.73 -33.54
N LYS A 537 -22.55 -17.92 -33.08
CA LYS A 537 -22.21 -18.19 -31.68
C LYS A 537 -21.13 -17.23 -31.22
N GLY A 538 -21.25 -16.67 -30.03
CA GLY A 538 -20.21 -15.78 -29.51
C GLY A 538 -20.66 -14.93 -28.34
N GLY A 539 -19.86 -13.93 -28.02
CA GLY A 539 -20.17 -12.97 -26.98
C GLY A 539 -19.16 -11.84 -26.90
N GLY A 540 -19.36 -10.93 -25.98
CA GLY A 540 -18.44 -9.86 -25.69
C GLY A 540 -18.64 -9.31 -24.30
N TYR A 541 -17.63 -8.61 -23.82
CA TYR A 541 -17.58 -7.97 -22.52
C TYR A 541 -17.05 -6.56 -22.68
N LEU A 542 -17.70 -5.60 -22.03
CA LEU A 542 -17.26 -4.21 -21.91
C LEU A 542 -17.05 -3.91 -20.44
N PHE A 543 -15.86 -3.43 -20.10
CA PHE A 543 -15.45 -2.95 -18.78
C PHE A 543 -15.41 -1.42 -18.77
N PHE A 544 -15.92 -0.83 -17.69
CA PHE A 544 -16.00 0.61 -17.50
C PHE A 544 -15.31 1.02 -16.20
N ASP A 545 -14.28 1.86 -16.32
CA ASP A 545 -13.60 2.49 -15.19
C ASP A 545 -13.77 4.00 -15.28
N PHE A 546 -14.86 4.49 -14.70
CA PHE A 546 -15.18 5.92 -14.73
C PHE A 546 -14.23 6.78 -13.88
N ASP A 547 -13.59 6.20 -12.86
CA ASP A 547 -12.64 6.90 -11.99
C ASP A 547 -11.36 7.23 -12.77
N ASN A 548 -10.87 6.28 -13.56
CA ASN A 548 -9.71 6.45 -14.44
C ASN A 548 -10.08 6.91 -15.86
N GLY A 549 -11.37 7.06 -16.17
CA GLY A 549 -11.86 7.48 -17.49
C GLY A 549 -11.53 6.46 -18.59
N GLU A 550 -11.59 5.17 -18.28
CA GLU A 550 -11.20 4.07 -19.16
C GLU A 550 -12.40 3.20 -19.54
N TYR A 551 -12.39 2.73 -20.78
CA TYR A 551 -13.37 1.81 -21.36
C TYR A 551 -12.57 0.71 -22.04
N ALA A 552 -12.76 -0.54 -21.64
CA ALA A 552 -12.08 -1.67 -22.25
C ALA A 552 -13.10 -2.73 -22.66
N GLY A 553 -12.76 -3.61 -23.59
CA GLY A 553 -13.65 -4.70 -23.92
C GLY A 553 -13.07 -5.69 -24.91
N ALA A 554 -13.68 -6.87 -24.94
CA ALA A 554 -13.34 -7.95 -25.85
C ALA A 554 -14.62 -8.54 -26.44
N MET A 555 -14.59 -9.01 -27.68
CA MET A 555 -15.66 -9.77 -28.29
C MET A 555 -15.13 -10.91 -29.14
N GLU A 556 -15.94 -11.95 -29.28
CA GLU A 556 -15.72 -13.09 -30.15
C GLU A 556 -17.04 -13.49 -30.80
N LEU A 557 -17.02 -13.74 -32.11
CA LEU A 557 -18.17 -14.15 -32.88
C LEU A 557 -17.76 -15.20 -33.92
N THR A 558 -18.27 -16.41 -33.77
CA THR A 558 -18.13 -17.51 -34.72
C THR A 558 -19.38 -17.59 -35.60
N ILE A 559 -19.17 -17.58 -36.92
CA ILE A 559 -20.22 -17.63 -37.94
C ILE A 559 -20.06 -18.92 -38.74
N ALA A 560 -21.09 -19.77 -38.70
CA ALA A 560 -21.22 -21.04 -39.42
C ALA A 560 -19.99 -21.96 -39.32
N ASP A 561 -19.31 -21.95 -38.16
CA ASP A 561 -18.07 -22.67 -37.83
C ASP A 561 -16.88 -22.45 -38.79
N PHE A 562 -17.02 -21.58 -39.80
CA PHE A 562 -15.97 -21.31 -40.79
C PHE A 562 -15.18 -20.02 -40.53
N LEU A 563 -15.77 -19.06 -39.81
CA LEU A 563 -15.18 -17.75 -39.54
C LEU A 563 -15.34 -17.40 -38.06
N SER A 564 -14.24 -17.21 -37.35
CA SER A 564 -14.21 -16.65 -36.00
C SER A 564 -13.63 -15.22 -36.05
N LEU A 565 -14.44 -14.24 -35.66
CA LEU A 565 -14.07 -12.83 -35.54
C LEU A 565 -13.82 -12.50 -34.08
N LYS A 566 -12.65 -11.97 -33.75
CA LYS A 566 -12.31 -11.53 -32.40
C LYS A 566 -11.91 -10.05 -32.44
N ALA A 567 -12.31 -9.28 -31.44
CA ALA A 567 -11.89 -7.89 -31.30
C ALA A 567 -11.63 -7.53 -29.84
N ILE A 568 -10.63 -6.69 -29.61
CA ILE A 568 -10.30 -6.14 -28.29
C ILE A 568 -10.12 -4.63 -28.45
N GLY A 569 -10.79 -3.86 -27.60
CA GLY A 569 -10.78 -2.41 -27.62
C GLY A 569 -10.39 -1.85 -26.26
N LEU A 570 -9.59 -0.77 -26.26
CA LEU A 570 -9.21 -0.03 -25.08
C LEU A 570 -9.25 1.46 -25.40
N ILE A 571 -10.04 2.23 -24.65
CA ILE A 571 -10.19 3.67 -24.80
C ILE A 571 -9.91 4.32 -23.45
N THR A 572 -9.06 5.34 -23.44
CA THR A 572 -8.72 6.11 -22.24
C THR A 572 -8.99 7.59 -22.50
N THR A 573 -9.73 8.23 -21.60
CA THR A 573 -10.17 9.63 -21.71
C THR A 573 -9.46 10.57 -20.71
N ARG A 574 -8.65 10.00 -19.82
CA ARG A 574 -7.78 10.71 -18.88
C ARG A 574 -6.35 10.19 -19.03
N LEU A 575 -5.41 11.08 -19.33
CA LEU A 575 -4.01 10.70 -19.52
C LEU A 575 -3.33 10.43 -18.17
N PRO A 576 -2.16 9.75 -18.14
CA PRO A 576 -1.45 9.43 -16.90
C PRO A 576 -1.09 10.63 -16.01
N ASP A 577 -1.03 11.84 -16.57
CA ASP A 577 -0.82 13.11 -15.86
C ASP A 577 -2.11 13.71 -15.25
N GLY A 578 -3.24 13.00 -15.37
CA GLY A 578 -4.56 13.42 -14.90
C GLY A 578 -5.31 14.37 -15.85
N SER A 579 -4.67 14.83 -16.93
CA SER A 579 -5.29 15.72 -17.91
C SER A 579 -6.37 15.00 -18.73
N ARG A 580 -7.33 15.77 -19.26
CA ARG A 580 -8.32 15.23 -20.22
C ARG A 580 -7.63 14.99 -21.55
N GLY A 581 -7.73 13.77 -22.06
CA GLY A 581 -7.17 13.40 -23.36
C GLY A 581 -8.00 12.29 -24.01
N PHE A 582 -7.53 11.78 -25.14
CA PHE A 582 -8.18 10.65 -25.80
C PHE A 582 -7.10 9.73 -26.35
N SER A 583 -7.16 8.47 -25.98
CA SER A 583 -6.28 7.42 -26.48
C SER A 583 -7.10 6.17 -26.75
N MET A 584 -6.78 5.47 -27.83
CA MET A 584 -7.53 4.30 -28.29
C MET A 584 -6.59 3.24 -28.81
N LEU A 585 -6.87 1.98 -28.50
CA LEU A 585 -6.23 0.80 -29.06
C LEU A 585 -7.33 -0.17 -29.48
N ILE A 586 -7.25 -0.69 -30.70
CA ILE A 586 -8.18 -1.68 -31.24
C ILE A 586 -7.36 -2.79 -31.88
N ILE A 587 -7.66 -4.04 -31.55
CA ILE A 587 -7.14 -5.24 -32.19
C ILE A 587 -8.32 -6.01 -32.76
N ILE A 588 -8.26 -6.38 -34.04
CA ILE A 588 -9.30 -7.17 -34.71
C ILE A 588 -8.63 -8.32 -35.45
N THR A 589 -9.15 -9.53 -35.31
CA THR A 589 -8.68 -10.73 -36.00
C THR A 589 -9.84 -11.52 -36.57
N ALA A 590 -9.60 -12.16 -37.71
CA ALA A 590 -10.49 -13.11 -38.37
C ALA A 590 -9.74 -14.42 -38.59
N GLU A 591 -10.25 -15.51 -38.05
CA GLU A 591 -9.70 -16.87 -38.21
C GLU A 591 -10.66 -17.73 -39.05
N PHE A 592 -10.12 -18.57 -39.92
CA PHE A 592 -10.84 -19.35 -40.92
C PHE A 592 -10.66 -20.86 -40.70
N SER A 593 -11.77 -21.63 -40.73
CA SER A 593 -11.75 -23.09 -40.58
C SER A 593 -12.63 -23.78 -41.64
N PRO A 594 -12.06 -24.57 -42.58
CA PRO A 594 -10.65 -24.73 -42.85
C PRO A 594 -10.03 -23.46 -43.47
N GLY A 595 -8.74 -23.21 -43.22
CA GLY A 595 -8.03 -22.07 -43.80
C GLY A 595 -7.90 -22.10 -45.33
N PHE A 596 -7.64 -20.95 -45.95
CA PHE A 596 -7.52 -20.81 -47.41
C PHE A 596 -6.16 -21.31 -47.92
N GLN A 597 -6.15 -22.26 -48.85
CA GLN A 597 -4.90 -22.80 -49.43
C GLN A 597 -4.16 -21.75 -50.28
N LEU A 598 -2.89 -21.51 -49.96
CA LEU A 598 -1.98 -20.60 -50.68
C LEU A 598 -1.01 -21.34 -51.63
N GLY A 599 -0.96 -22.67 -51.57
CA GLY A 599 -0.08 -23.53 -52.38
C GLY A 599 1.13 -24.07 -51.58
N TYR A 600 1.83 -25.08 -52.13
CA TYR A 600 3.00 -25.72 -51.49
C TYR A 600 2.78 -26.21 -50.03
N GLY A 601 1.52 -26.54 -49.69
CA GLY A 601 1.13 -26.96 -48.35
C GLY A 601 0.82 -25.83 -47.36
N PHE A 602 0.98 -24.55 -47.77
CA PHE A 602 0.65 -23.38 -46.94
C PHE A 602 -0.83 -23.01 -47.01
N LYS A 603 -1.39 -22.61 -45.88
CA LYS A 603 -2.76 -22.11 -45.72
C LYS A 603 -2.75 -20.78 -44.98
N LEU A 604 -3.62 -19.85 -45.39
CA LEU A 604 -3.97 -18.67 -44.61
C LEU A 604 -5.07 -19.06 -43.63
N ILE A 605 -4.73 -19.10 -42.35
CA ILE A 605 -5.65 -19.49 -41.26
C ILE A 605 -6.26 -18.26 -40.62
N GLY A 606 -5.59 -17.11 -40.65
CA GLY A 606 -6.18 -15.88 -40.13
C GLY A 606 -5.51 -14.61 -40.61
N VAL A 607 -6.26 -13.51 -40.50
CA VAL A 607 -5.80 -12.14 -40.79
C VAL A 607 -6.24 -11.24 -39.65
N GLY A 608 -5.46 -10.21 -39.34
CA GLY A 608 -5.81 -9.29 -38.28
C GLY A 608 -5.10 -7.95 -38.41
N GLY A 609 -5.40 -7.06 -37.49
CA GLY A 609 -4.82 -5.74 -37.43
C GLY A 609 -4.91 -5.14 -36.04
N LEU A 610 -3.89 -4.38 -35.68
CA LEU A 610 -3.85 -3.51 -34.53
C LEU A 610 -3.87 -2.05 -35.01
N LEU A 611 -4.68 -1.21 -34.37
CA LEU A 611 -4.72 0.22 -34.59
C LEU A 611 -4.64 0.93 -33.24
N GLY A 612 -3.65 1.80 -33.08
CA GLY A 612 -3.49 2.63 -31.90
C GLY A 612 -3.53 4.11 -32.28
N LEU A 613 -4.33 4.90 -31.58
CA LEU A 613 -4.39 6.35 -31.67
C LEU A 613 -3.98 6.94 -30.34
N ASN A 614 -2.99 7.85 -30.36
CA ASN A 614 -2.34 8.36 -29.17
C ASN A 614 -1.85 7.21 -28.27
N ARG A 615 -1.16 6.24 -28.88
CA ARG A 615 -0.58 5.05 -28.24
C ARG A 615 0.84 4.88 -28.75
N THR A 616 1.70 4.33 -27.91
CA THR A 616 3.08 3.97 -28.28
C THR A 616 3.31 2.49 -28.00
N VAL A 617 4.37 1.90 -28.55
CA VAL A 617 4.80 0.55 -28.19
C VAL A 617 6.02 0.59 -27.26
N VAL A 618 5.91 -0.04 -26.09
CA VAL A 618 7.02 -0.21 -25.17
C VAL A 618 7.77 -1.49 -25.54
N LEU A 619 8.86 -1.32 -26.29
CA LEU A 619 9.66 -2.41 -26.85
C LEU A 619 10.20 -3.39 -25.81
N GLU A 620 10.59 -2.90 -24.63
CA GLU A 620 11.08 -3.73 -23.52
C GLU A 620 9.97 -4.59 -22.93
N ALA A 621 8.79 -4.01 -22.71
CA ALA A 621 7.61 -4.76 -22.25
C ALA A 621 7.18 -5.81 -23.28
N LEU A 622 7.32 -5.51 -24.58
CA LEU A 622 7.06 -6.47 -25.65
C LEU A 622 8.06 -7.64 -25.64
N ALA A 623 9.36 -7.37 -25.41
CA ALA A 623 10.39 -8.40 -25.26
C ALA A 623 10.18 -9.26 -24.00
N LEU A 624 9.73 -8.67 -22.89
CA LEU A 624 9.31 -9.41 -21.70
C LEU A 624 8.06 -10.26 -21.99
N GLY A 625 7.11 -9.73 -22.76
CA GLY A 625 5.92 -10.47 -23.21
C GLY A 625 6.25 -11.72 -24.03
N VAL A 626 7.32 -11.69 -24.83
CA VAL A 626 7.83 -12.87 -25.56
C VAL A 626 8.23 -13.99 -24.61
N ARG A 627 8.91 -13.64 -23.51
CA ARG A 627 9.34 -14.57 -22.47
C ARG A 627 8.17 -15.13 -21.67
N THR A 628 7.16 -14.32 -21.35
CA THR A 628 6.00 -14.75 -20.53
C THR A 628 4.87 -15.39 -21.36
N GLY A 629 4.95 -15.36 -22.68
CA GLY A 629 3.89 -15.85 -23.57
C GLY A 629 2.72 -14.87 -23.76
N ALA A 630 2.78 -13.66 -23.20
CA ALA A 630 1.74 -12.64 -23.35
C ALA A 630 1.47 -12.24 -24.82
N VAL A 631 2.46 -12.45 -25.70
CA VAL A 631 2.37 -12.18 -27.14
C VAL A 631 1.26 -12.96 -27.85
N ASP A 632 0.96 -14.18 -27.41
CA ASP A 632 -0.10 -15.01 -28.01
C ASP A 632 -1.47 -14.35 -27.81
N GLY A 633 -1.67 -13.67 -26.66
CA GLY A 633 -2.86 -12.89 -26.34
C GLY A 633 -3.01 -11.58 -27.13
N ILE A 634 -1.99 -11.15 -27.87
CA ILE A 634 -2.00 -9.90 -28.66
C ILE A 634 -2.28 -10.20 -30.14
N LEU A 635 -1.62 -11.22 -30.71
CA LEU A 635 -1.71 -11.49 -32.15
C LEU A 635 -3.02 -12.16 -32.55
N PHE A 636 -3.31 -13.35 -32.00
CA PHE A 636 -4.50 -14.15 -32.28
C PHE A 636 -4.96 -14.82 -30.98
N PRO A 637 -5.61 -14.06 -30.08
CA PRO A 637 -5.94 -14.53 -28.74
C PRO A 637 -6.90 -15.72 -28.76
N THR A 638 -6.70 -16.67 -27.85
CA THR A 638 -7.65 -17.76 -27.58
C THR A 638 -8.61 -17.33 -26.48
N ASP A 639 -9.92 -17.49 -26.70
CA ASP A 639 -11.00 -17.10 -25.78
C ASP A 639 -10.81 -15.69 -25.16
N PRO A 640 -10.76 -14.62 -25.99
CA PRO A 640 -10.45 -13.27 -25.53
C PRO A 640 -11.45 -12.72 -24.51
N VAL A 641 -12.70 -13.22 -24.50
CA VAL A 641 -13.73 -12.80 -23.55
C VAL A 641 -13.45 -13.38 -22.15
N ALA A 642 -13.08 -14.66 -22.05
CA ALA A 642 -12.75 -15.30 -20.78
C ALA A 642 -11.43 -14.76 -20.19
N ASN A 643 -10.47 -14.41 -21.04
CA ASN A 643 -9.15 -13.91 -20.65
C ASN A 643 -9.06 -12.37 -20.67
N ALA A 644 -10.18 -11.66 -20.79
CA ALA A 644 -10.21 -10.21 -21.02
C ALA A 644 -9.41 -9.40 -19.96
N PRO A 645 -9.52 -9.64 -18.64
CA PRO A 645 -8.78 -8.85 -17.66
C PRO A 645 -7.26 -8.94 -17.82
N ARG A 646 -6.74 -10.15 -18.11
CA ARG A 646 -5.32 -10.39 -18.34
C ARG A 646 -4.85 -9.70 -19.62
N ILE A 647 -5.57 -9.92 -20.74
CA ILE A 647 -5.19 -9.34 -22.03
C ILE A 647 -5.24 -7.80 -21.96
N ILE A 648 -6.28 -7.22 -21.34
CA ILE A 648 -6.39 -5.77 -21.16
C ILE A 648 -5.21 -5.23 -20.34
N SER A 649 -4.82 -5.92 -19.26
CA SER A 649 -3.65 -5.55 -18.46
C SER A 649 -2.36 -5.59 -19.29
N ASP A 650 -2.11 -6.66 -20.04
CA ASP A 650 -0.93 -6.80 -20.89
C ASP A 650 -0.89 -5.70 -21.96
N LEU A 651 -2.04 -5.38 -22.57
CA LEU A 651 -2.16 -4.30 -23.55
C LEU A 651 -1.91 -2.91 -22.94
N ARG A 652 -2.31 -2.66 -21.69
CA ARG A 652 -2.00 -1.39 -20.99
C ARG A 652 -0.49 -1.22 -20.79
N THR A 653 0.22 -2.28 -20.43
CA THR A 653 1.67 -2.26 -20.20
C THR A 653 2.45 -2.13 -21.51
N ILE A 654 2.06 -2.86 -22.55
CA ILE A 654 2.78 -2.92 -23.82
C ILE A 654 2.47 -1.72 -24.71
N PHE A 655 1.21 -1.25 -24.70
CA PHE A 655 0.74 -0.15 -25.54
C PHE A 655 0.16 1.02 -24.72
N PRO A 656 0.94 1.72 -23.89
CA PRO A 656 0.42 2.80 -23.07
C PRO A 656 0.01 4.05 -23.89
N PRO A 657 -0.85 4.93 -23.33
CA PRO A 657 -1.20 6.20 -23.96
C PRO A 657 0.02 7.10 -24.20
N TYR A 658 0.14 7.64 -25.41
CA TYR A 658 1.18 8.62 -25.78
C TYR A 658 0.67 9.56 -26.87
N LEU A 659 0.61 10.86 -26.59
CA LEU A 659 0.04 11.86 -27.50
C LEU A 659 0.80 11.96 -28.84
N ASN A 660 0.06 12.17 -29.93
CA ASN A 660 0.59 12.38 -31.29
C ASN A 660 1.39 11.20 -31.86
N ARG A 661 1.14 9.98 -31.38
CA ARG A 661 1.64 8.74 -31.96
C ARG A 661 0.50 7.86 -32.45
N PHE A 662 0.73 7.23 -33.59
CA PHE A 662 -0.21 6.30 -34.23
C PHE A 662 0.47 4.95 -34.40
N LEU A 663 -0.24 3.87 -34.09
CA LEU A 663 0.23 2.50 -34.30
C LEU A 663 -0.63 1.84 -35.37
N ILE A 664 0.01 1.19 -36.33
CA ILE A 664 -0.66 0.35 -37.32
C ILE A 664 0.06 -1.01 -37.32
N GLY A 665 -0.67 -2.08 -37.07
CA GLY A 665 -0.12 -3.41 -36.87
C GLY A 665 -0.81 -4.48 -37.68
N PRO A 666 -0.59 -4.62 -39.00
CA PRO A 666 -1.12 -5.75 -39.76
C PRO A 666 -0.61 -7.09 -39.22
N MET A 667 -1.49 -8.09 -39.19
CA MET A 667 -1.21 -9.43 -38.67
C MET A 667 -1.72 -10.52 -39.61
N ALA A 668 -1.03 -11.65 -39.66
CA ALA A 668 -1.41 -12.83 -40.42
C ALA A 668 -1.04 -14.11 -39.67
N LYS A 669 -1.87 -15.13 -39.80
CA LYS A 669 -1.64 -16.49 -39.27
C LYS A 669 -1.60 -17.47 -40.43
N LEU A 670 -0.44 -18.09 -40.61
CA LEU A 670 -0.16 -19.04 -41.69
C LEU A 670 -0.02 -20.45 -41.08
N GLY A 671 -0.55 -21.46 -41.76
CA GLY A 671 -0.33 -22.86 -41.42
C GLY A 671 0.36 -23.60 -42.56
N TRP A 672 1.04 -24.69 -42.23
CA TRP A 672 1.65 -25.61 -43.19
C TRP A 672 1.31 -27.05 -42.83
N GLY A 673 0.86 -27.84 -43.82
CA GLY A 673 0.43 -29.23 -43.64
C GLY A 673 -1.10 -29.42 -43.59
N THR A 674 -1.56 -30.67 -43.68
CA THR A 674 -2.99 -31.05 -43.46
C THR A 674 -3.04 -32.39 -42.72
N PRO A 675 -3.38 -32.43 -41.42
CA PRO A 675 -3.67 -31.31 -40.51
C PRO A 675 -2.48 -30.34 -40.34
N THR A 676 -2.72 -29.13 -39.83
CA THR A 676 -1.66 -28.11 -39.71
C THR A 676 -0.56 -28.59 -38.75
N LEU A 677 0.64 -28.81 -39.26
CA LEU A 677 1.79 -29.29 -38.50
C LEU A 677 2.63 -28.13 -37.94
N ILE A 678 2.74 -27.05 -38.72
CA ILE A 678 3.46 -25.84 -38.37
C ILE A 678 2.53 -24.65 -38.55
N SER A 679 2.46 -23.76 -37.57
CA SER A 679 1.75 -22.49 -37.67
C SER A 679 2.67 -21.32 -37.31
N LEU A 680 2.50 -20.21 -38.02
CA LEU A 680 3.21 -18.95 -37.79
C LEU A 680 2.19 -17.83 -37.68
N SER A 681 2.04 -17.27 -36.48
CA SER A 681 1.36 -16.00 -36.24
C SER A 681 2.39 -14.88 -36.32
N LEU A 682 2.17 -13.89 -37.18
CA LEU A 682 3.09 -12.77 -37.41
C LEU A 682 2.33 -11.44 -37.37
N GLY A 683 2.88 -10.44 -36.70
CA GLY A 683 2.41 -9.06 -36.71
C GLY A 683 3.55 -8.08 -36.96
N ILE A 684 3.30 -7.03 -37.73
CA ILE A 684 4.27 -5.96 -38.01
C ILE A 684 3.70 -4.66 -37.43
N ILE A 685 4.23 -4.18 -36.32
CA ILE A 685 3.76 -2.95 -35.64
C ILE A 685 4.60 -1.77 -36.13
N ILE A 686 3.93 -0.81 -36.75
CA ILE A 686 4.50 0.42 -37.28
C ILE A 686 4.06 1.58 -36.38
N GLU A 687 5.00 2.23 -35.71
CA GLU A 687 4.76 3.46 -34.95
C GLU A 687 5.06 4.70 -35.81
N ILE A 688 4.11 5.63 -35.88
CA ILE A 688 4.18 6.83 -36.70
C ILE A 688 4.01 8.08 -35.83
N PRO A 689 5.03 8.96 -35.74
CA PRO A 689 6.43 8.72 -36.07
C PRO A 689 7.10 7.82 -35.01
N GLY A 690 7.99 6.91 -35.40
CA GLY A 690 8.69 6.08 -34.43
C GLY A 690 9.29 4.81 -35.01
N ASN A 691 9.23 3.76 -34.20
CA ASN A 691 9.92 2.49 -34.42
C ASN A 691 9.08 1.51 -35.27
N LEU A 692 9.77 0.56 -35.90
CA LEU A 692 9.16 -0.60 -36.54
C LEU A 692 9.42 -1.81 -35.66
N ALA A 693 8.39 -2.57 -35.28
CA ALA A 693 8.54 -3.84 -34.56
C ALA A 693 7.88 -4.98 -35.34
N ILE A 694 8.46 -6.17 -35.25
CA ILE A 694 7.92 -7.42 -35.77
C ILE A 694 7.71 -8.34 -34.56
N LEU A 695 6.58 -9.00 -34.50
CA LEU A 695 6.17 -9.86 -33.41
C LEU A 695 5.67 -11.17 -33.98
N GLY A 696 6.01 -12.31 -33.39
CA GLY A 696 5.50 -13.58 -33.89
C GLY A 696 5.56 -14.74 -32.93
N VAL A 697 4.77 -15.75 -33.25
CA VAL A 697 4.68 -17.03 -32.54
C VAL A 697 4.73 -18.13 -33.60
N LEU A 698 5.79 -18.93 -33.57
CA LEU A 698 5.97 -20.11 -34.42
C LEU A 698 5.67 -21.35 -33.56
N LYS A 699 4.66 -22.15 -33.94
CA LYS A 699 4.32 -23.42 -33.28
C LYS A 699 4.50 -24.58 -34.26
N ALA A 700 5.20 -25.64 -33.86
CA ALA A 700 5.25 -26.91 -34.57
C ALA A 700 4.79 -28.02 -33.62
N ILE A 701 3.67 -28.66 -33.96
CA ILE A 701 3.05 -29.70 -33.14
C ILE A 701 2.90 -30.95 -34.01
N LEU A 702 3.52 -32.05 -33.59
CA LEU A 702 3.51 -33.32 -34.35
C LEU A 702 3.05 -34.50 -33.48
N PRO A 703 2.25 -35.42 -34.04
CA PRO A 703 1.58 -35.35 -35.34
C PRO A 703 0.36 -34.40 -35.33
N ASP A 704 -0.27 -34.20 -34.17
CA ASP A 704 -1.41 -33.33 -33.90
C ASP A 704 -1.45 -32.92 -32.41
N GLU A 705 -2.40 -32.07 -32.02
CA GLU A 705 -2.52 -31.54 -30.65
C GLU A 705 -3.02 -32.56 -29.62
N GLU A 706 -3.71 -33.64 -30.03
CA GLU A 706 -4.22 -34.65 -29.09
C GLU A 706 -3.14 -35.65 -28.68
N ALA A 707 -2.11 -35.84 -29.52
CA ALA A 707 -1.02 -36.78 -29.31
C ALA A 707 0.38 -36.14 -29.50
N GLU A 708 0.63 -34.97 -28.89
CA GLU A 708 1.86 -34.18 -29.07
C GLU A 708 3.17 -34.93 -28.69
N VAL A 709 3.85 -35.51 -29.69
CA VAL A 709 5.19 -36.09 -29.56
C VAL A 709 6.25 -35.01 -29.60
N LEU A 710 6.05 -33.99 -30.43
CA LEU A 710 6.87 -32.78 -30.49
C LEU A 710 5.93 -31.59 -30.34
N LYS A 711 6.23 -30.72 -29.39
CA LYS A 711 5.65 -29.37 -29.29
C LYS A 711 6.80 -28.39 -29.22
N LEU A 712 7.02 -27.64 -30.30
CA LEU A 712 8.01 -26.59 -30.35
C LEU A 712 7.31 -25.26 -30.56
N GLN A 713 7.36 -24.38 -29.58
CA GLN A 713 6.83 -23.03 -29.68
C GLN A 713 7.93 -22.01 -29.43
N VAL A 714 8.18 -21.17 -30.44
CA VAL A 714 9.13 -20.06 -30.38
C VAL A 714 8.35 -18.76 -30.50
N ASN A 715 8.35 -17.99 -29.41
CA ASN A 715 7.86 -16.62 -29.42
C ASN A 715 9.01 -15.70 -29.77
N PHE A 716 8.80 -14.67 -30.60
CA PHE A 716 9.86 -13.75 -30.97
C PHE A 716 9.37 -12.32 -31.20
N VAL A 717 10.28 -11.38 -31.01
CA VAL A 717 10.11 -9.96 -31.33
C VAL A 717 11.39 -9.45 -31.98
N GLY A 718 11.28 -8.53 -32.91
CA GLY A 718 12.39 -7.71 -33.37
C GLY A 718 11.96 -6.27 -33.57
N ALA A 719 12.88 -5.33 -33.46
CA ALA A 719 12.57 -3.93 -33.72
C ALA A 719 13.72 -3.19 -34.40
N ILE A 720 13.36 -2.14 -35.12
CA ILE A 720 14.25 -1.16 -35.72
C ILE A 720 13.95 0.20 -35.08
N GLU A 721 14.91 0.71 -34.33
CA GLU A 721 14.89 2.02 -33.69
C GLU A 721 15.68 3.01 -34.55
N PHE A 722 14.97 3.82 -35.35
CA PHE A 722 15.57 4.71 -36.34
C PHE A 722 16.34 5.88 -35.70
N ASP A 723 15.88 6.36 -34.55
CA ASP A 723 16.51 7.42 -33.77
C ASP A 723 17.86 6.97 -33.18
N LYS A 724 17.90 5.73 -32.65
CA LYS A 724 19.09 5.09 -32.06
C LYS A 724 19.96 4.37 -33.07
N LYS A 725 19.59 4.37 -34.36
CA LYS A 725 20.30 3.69 -35.45
C LYS A 725 20.65 2.22 -35.11
N ARG A 726 19.69 1.48 -34.56
CA ARG A 726 19.90 0.06 -34.19
C ARG A 726 18.72 -0.81 -34.53
N GLY A 727 19.01 -2.08 -34.84
CA GLY A 727 18.04 -3.16 -35.00
C GLY A 727 18.36 -4.28 -34.02
N TRP A 728 17.33 -4.93 -33.49
CA TRP A 728 17.51 -6.06 -32.59
C TRP A 728 16.39 -7.09 -32.74
N PHE A 729 16.66 -8.30 -32.27
CA PHE A 729 15.75 -9.45 -32.32
C PHE A 729 15.92 -10.29 -31.05
N PHE A 730 14.83 -10.76 -30.48
CA PHE A 730 14.79 -11.59 -29.28
C PHE A 730 13.76 -12.70 -29.46
N ALA A 731 14.11 -13.92 -29.09
CA ALA A 731 13.19 -15.05 -29.13
C ALA A 731 13.36 -15.96 -27.91
N ALA A 732 12.26 -16.60 -27.51
CA ALA A 732 12.21 -17.52 -26.38
C ALA A 732 11.44 -18.78 -26.77
N LEU A 733 11.99 -19.93 -26.37
CA LEU A 733 11.23 -21.18 -26.32
C LEU A 733 10.19 -21.07 -25.21
N PHE A 734 8.95 -21.39 -25.54
CA PHE A 734 7.84 -21.37 -24.60
C PHE A 734 7.13 -22.71 -24.63
N ASP A 735 6.88 -23.30 -23.46
CA ASP A 735 6.13 -24.56 -23.30
C ASP A 735 6.49 -25.65 -24.33
N SER A 736 7.81 -25.79 -24.59
CA SER A 736 8.34 -26.64 -25.65
C SER A 736 8.84 -27.97 -25.08
N ARG A 737 8.52 -29.08 -25.75
CA ARG A 737 8.89 -30.43 -25.33
C ARG A 737 9.04 -31.41 -26.48
N VAL A 738 9.86 -32.42 -26.26
CA VAL A 738 9.99 -33.62 -27.09
C VAL A 738 9.67 -34.83 -26.21
N VAL A 739 8.52 -35.45 -26.45
CA VAL A 739 7.95 -36.51 -25.60
C VAL A 739 7.80 -35.97 -24.15
N PHE A 740 8.67 -36.38 -23.23
CA PHE A 740 8.68 -35.92 -21.84
C PHE A 740 9.83 -34.95 -21.53
N ILE A 741 10.70 -34.66 -22.51
CA ILE A 741 11.90 -33.84 -22.34
C ILE A 741 11.53 -32.37 -22.59
N THR A 742 11.67 -31.51 -21.58
CA THR A 742 11.39 -30.08 -21.70
C THR A 742 12.55 -29.36 -22.38
N LEU A 743 12.21 -28.46 -23.30
CA LEU A 743 13.14 -27.58 -24.01
C LEU A 743 12.89 -26.14 -23.59
N GLU A 744 13.90 -25.52 -22.98
CA GLU A 744 13.88 -24.10 -22.65
C GLU A 744 15.07 -23.39 -23.27
N GLY A 745 15.00 -22.07 -23.39
CA GLY A 745 16.11 -21.27 -23.83
C GLY A 745 15.72 -20.08 -24.65
N GLU A 746 16.65 -19.15 -24.78
CA GLU A 746 16.41 -17.86 -25.42
C GLU A 746 17.56 -17.48 -26.35
N MET A 747 17.25 -16.57 -27.29
CA MET A 747 18.23 -15.96 -28.16
C MET A 747 18.01 -14.46 -28.28
N GLY A 748 19.10 -13.72 -28.44
CA GLY A 748 19.11 -12.28 -28.64
C GLY A 748 20.13 -11.88 -29.70
N MET A 749 19.77 -10.92 -30.53
CA MET A 749 20.62 -10.33 -31.55
C MET A 749 20.49 -8.80 -31.50
N LEU A 750 21.61 -8.10 -31.50
CA LEU A 750 21.70 -6.64 -31.56
C LEU A 750 22.66 -6.24 -32.67
N ILE A 751 22.20 -5.32 -33.52
CA ILE A 751 22.98 -4.65 -34.56
C ILE A 751 22.80 -3.15 -34.35
N ALA A 752 23.78 -2.50 -33.73
CA ALA A 752 23.82 -1.05 -33.59
C ALA A 752 24.84 -0.44 -34.56
N VAL A 753 24.48 0.65 -35.22
CA VAL A 753 25.35 1.39 -36.14
C VAL A 753 25.39 2.88 -35.75
N GLY A 754 26.42 3.60 -36.19
CA GLY A 754 26.63 5.01 -35.83
C GLY A 754 27.69 5.18 -34.76
N ASP A 755 27.49 6.14 -33.85
CA ASP A 755 28.49 6.52 -32.84
C ASP A 755 28.69 5.41 -31.78
N ASP A 756 27.64 4.62 -31.47
CA ASP A 756 27.66 3.48 -30.54
C ASP A 756 27.53 2.13 -31.26
N ALA A 757 28.38 1.90 -32.28
CA ALA A 757 28.31 0.68 -33.08
C ALA A 757 28.63 -0.58 -32.26
N ASN A 758 27.75 -1.59 -32.33
CA ASN A 758 27.90 -2.82 -31.58
C ASN A 758 27.21 -4.00 -32.28
N PHE A 759 27.81 -5.18 -32.20
CA PHE A 759 27.23 -6.43 -32.70
C PHE A 759 27.22 -7.46 -31.57
N VAL A 760 26.04 -8.02 -31.32
CA VAL A 760 25.85 -9.10 -30.36
C VAL A 760 24.90 -10.13 -30.98
N LEU A 761 25.29 -11.40 -30.93
CA LEU A 761 24.43 -12.55 -31.16
C LEU A 761 24.65 -13.51 -30.01
N SER A 762 23.60 -13.87 -29.27
CA SER A 762 23.68 -14.80 -28.14
C SER A 762 22.51 -15.76 -28.19
N VAL A 763 22.81 -17.05 -28.12
CA VAL A 763 21.85 -18.15 -28.00
C VAL A 763 22.22 -18.87 -26.70
N GLY A 764 21.36 -18.84 -25.69
CA GLY A 764 21.70 -19.39 -24.38
C GLY A 764 22.46 -18.45 -23.44
N GLY A 765 22.70 -17.19 -23.81
CA GLY A 765 23.40 -16.22 -22.95
C GLY A 765 24.90 -16.11 -23.22
N PHE A 766 25.65 -15.58 -22.25
CA PHE A 766 27.08 -15.22 -22.39
C PHE A 766 27.98 -16.06 -21.48
N HIS A 767 29.29 -15.98 -21.69
CA HIS A 767 30.29 -16.54 -20.79
C HIS A 767 30.19 -15.92 -19.37
N PRO A 768 30.33 -16.69 -18.27
CA PRO A 768 30.15 -16.17 -16.91
C PRO A 768 31.03 -14.97 -16.55
N ARG A 769 32.24 -14.92 -17.11
CA ARG A 769 33.21 -13.82 -16.92
C ARG A 769 33.07 -12.67 -17.92
N PHE A 770 32.11 -12.73 -18.84
CA PHE A 770 31.88 -11.70 -19.86
C PHE A 770 30.74 -10.78 -19.44
N SER A 771 31.00 -9.48 -19.39
CA SER A 771 29.98 -8.45 -19.16
C SER A 771 29.45 -7.95 -20.51
N PRO A 772 28.20 -8.28 -20.90
CA PRO A 772 27.65 -7.82 -22.15
C PRO A 772 27.40 -6.30 -22.14
N PRO A 773 27.42 -5.65 -23.31
CA PRO A 773 27.00 -4.25 -23.43
C PRO A 773 25.50 -4.09 -23.07
N PRO A 774 25.01 -2.87 -22.82
CA PRO A 774 23.59 -2.63 -22.57
C PRO A 774 22.71 -3.17 -23.72
N LEU A 775 21.88 -4.17 -23.42
CA LEU A 775 21.00 -4.82 -24.39
C LEU A 775 19.60 -4.17 -24.37
N PRO A 776 18.93 -3.99 -25.53
CA PRO A 776 17.55 -3.51 -25.58
C PRO A 776 16.49 -4.58 -25.26
N PHE A 777 16.94 -5.79 -24.90
CA PHE A 777 16.13 -6.94 -24.55
C PHE A 777 16.76 -7.67 -23.35
N PRO A 778 16.01 -8.52 -22.63
CA PRO A 778 16.54 -9.28 -21.51
C PRO A 778 17.71 -10.19 -21.90
N SER A 779 18.72 -10.34 -21.03
CA SER A 779 19.83 -11.27 -21.30
C SER A 779 19.28 -12.69 -21.54
N PRO A 780 19.67 -13.36 -22.65
CA PRO A 780 19.14 -14.67 -22.99
C PRO A 780 19.50 -15.75 -21.94
N LYS A 781 18.51 -16.54 -21.51
CA LYS A 781 18.71 -17.74 -20.69
C LYS A 781 19.30 -18.90 -21.50
N ARG A 782 20.10 -19.73 -20.83
CA ARG A 782 20.73 -20.96 -21.34
C ARG A 782 19.72 -21.83 -22.08
N ILE A 783 20.13 -22.40 -23.23
CA ILE A 783 19.35 -23.46 -23.86
C ILE A 783 19.46 -24.67 -22.95
N SER A 784 18.33 -25.17 -22.46
CA SER A 784 18.28 -26.29 -21.53
C SER A 784 17.43 -27.44 -22.05
N LEU A 785 17.93 -28.65 -21.82
CA LEU A 785 17.30 -29.92 -22.11
C LEU A 785 17.08 -30.63 -20.76
N ASP A 786 15.85 -30.62 -20.28
CA ASP A 786 15.46 -31.24 -19.02
C ASP A 786 14.84 -32.61 -19.28
N ILE A 787 15.64 -33.67 -19.15
CA ILE A 787 15.22 -35.06 -19.40
C ILE A 787 14.44 -35.60 -18.19
N ILE A 788 14.96 -35.34 -16.99
CA ILE A 788 14.29 -35.65 -15.71
C ILE A 788 14.50 -34.45 -14.80
N ASN A 789 13.44 -33.94 -14.18
CA ASN A 789 13.55 -32.86 -13.21
C ASN A 789 12.58 -33.08 -12.04
N THR A 790 12.95 -34.00 -11.14
CA THR A 790 12.16 -34.37 -9.96
C THR A 790 13.00 -34.22 -8.69
N PRO A 791 12.38 -34.20 -7.49
CA PRO A 791 13.13 -34.16 -6.23
C PRO A 791 14.08 -35.34 -6.02
N VAL A 792 13.81 -36.49 -6.65
CA VAL A 792 14.57 -37.75 -6.47
C VAL A 792 15.47 -38.09 -7.67
N ALA A 793 15.29 -37.44 -8.81
CA ALA A 793 16.11 -37.67 -10.00
C ALA A 793 16.15 -36.41 -10.88
N ARG A 794 17.35 -35.99 -11.28
CA ARG A 794 17.58 -34.86 -12.20
C ARG A 794 18.59 -35.26 -13.28
N ILE A 795 18.24 -35.05 -14.54
CA ILE A 795 19.15 -35.15 -15.69
C ILE A 795 18.87 -33.93 -16.55
N ARG A 796 19.80 -32.98 -16.54
CA ARG A 796 19.69 -31.70 -17.26
C ARG A 796 20.98 -31.41 -18.02
N ALA A 797 20.85 -30.87 -19.21
CA ALA A 797 21.97 -30.28 -19.94
C ALA A 797 21.64 -28.84 -20.36
N GLU A 798 22.55 -27.92 -20.13
CA GLU A 798 22.47 -26.52 -20.50
C GLU A 798 23.61 -26.16 -21.45
N THR A 799 23.37 -25.29 -22.42
CA THR A 799 24.40 -24.79 -23.33
C THR A 799 24.16 -23.33 -23.73
N TYR A 800 25.23 -22.66 -24.12
CA TYR A 800 25.18 -21.36 -24.77
C TYR A 800 26.25 -21.20 -25.84
N PHE A 801 25.98 -20.23 -26.72
CA PHE A 801 26.89 -19.75 -27.74
C PHE A 801 26.65 -18.25 -27.95
N ALA A 802 27.71 -17.45 -27.95
CA ALA A 802 27.62 -16.02 -28.23
C ALA A 802 28.76 -15.55 -29.13
N ILE A 803 28.43 -14.61 -30.02
CA ILE A 803 29.36 -13.87 -30.86
C ILE A 803 29.17 -12.39 -30.57
N THR A 804 30.25 -11.70 -30.25
CA THR A 804 30.28 -10.24 -30.13
C THR A 804 31.28 -9.66 -31.12
N THR A 805 31.37 -8.33 -31.19
CA THR A 805 32.36 -7.63 -32.02
C THR A 805 33.80 -8.12 -31.81
N ASN A 806 34.14 -8.59 -30.60
CA ASN A 806 35.51 -8.93 -30.21
C ASN A 806 35.70 -10.36 -29.66
N SER A 807 34.63 -11.15 -29.51
CA SER A 807 34.71 -12.46 -28.90
C SER A 807 33.76 -13.51 -29.49
N VAL A 808 34.15 -14.77 -29.36
CA VAL A 808 33.30 -15.94 -29.53
C VAL A 808 33.30 -16.70 -28.22
N GLN A 809 32.12 -17.12 -27.79
CA GLN A 809 31.87 -17.70 -26.48
C GLN A 809 31.05 -18.95 -26.67
N ALA A 810 31.37 -20.01 -25.95
CA ALA A 810 30.61 -21.25 -25.96
C ALA A 810 30.73 -21.92 -24.61
N GLY A 811 29.70 -22.62 -24.18
CA GLY A 811 29.80 -23.45 -22.99
C GLY A 811 28.65 -24.40 -22.82
N MET A 812 28.84 -25.36 -21.94
CA MET A 812 27.90 -26.43 -21.64
C MET A 812 28.00 -26.80 -20.18
N ARG A 813 26.88 -27.17 -19.56
CA ARG A 813 26.81 -27.79 -18.24
C ARG A 813 25.84 -28.96 -18.28
N ALA A 814 26.28 -30.14 -17.94
CA ALA A 814 25.46 -31.32 -17.75
C ALA A 814 25.43 -31.68 -16.26
N GLU A 815 24.24 -31.98 -15.74
CA GLU A 815 24.01 -32.41 -14.37
C GLU A 815 23.26 -33.74 -14.33
N LEU A 816 23.65 -34.59 -13.39
CA LEU A 816 23.03 -35.87 -13.09
C LEU A 816 22.85 -35.99 -11.57
N PHE A 817 21.65 -36.31 -11.13
CA PHE A 817 21.31 -36.51 -9.73
C PHE A 817 20.32 -37.65 -9.60
N PHE A 818 20.54 -38.55 -8.64
CA PHE A 818 19.60 -39.57 -8.21
C PHE A 818 19.67 -39.71 -6.69
N GLY A 819 18.59 -39.43 -5.98
CA GLY A 819 18.54 -39.41 -4.51
C GLY A 819 17.41 -40.25 -3.95
N TYR A 820 17.75 -41.13 -3.01
CA TYR A 820 16.85 -41.87 -2.13
C TYR A 820 17.27 -41.63 -0.67
N ASP A 821 16.41 -41.90 0.31
CA ASP A 821 16.67 -41.60 1.73
C ASP A 821 18.01 -42.13 2.27
N SER A 822 18.50 -43.24 1.72
CA SER A 822 19.74 -43.90 2.16
C SER A 822 20.95 -43.61 1.28
N ILE A 823 20.77 -43.30 -0.02
CA ILE A 823 21.84 -43.19 -1.01
C ILE A 823 21.51 -42.11 -2.04
N ALA A 824 22.47 -41.24 -2.34
CA ALA A 824 22.39 -40.28 -3.44
C ALA A 824 23.62 -40.31 -4.34
N ILE A 825 23.43 -40.14 -5.64
CA ILE A 825 24.46 -39.99 -6.66
C ILE A 825 24.29 -38.62 -7.27
N GLU A 826 25.35 -37.82 -7.28
CA GLU A 826 25.35 -36.47 -7.87
C GLU A 826 26.57 -36.35 -8.79
N GLY A 827 26.40 -35.80 -9.98
CA GLY A 827 27.47 -35.60 -10.94
C GLY A 827 27.23 -34.36 -11.77
N HIS A 828 28.30 -33.68 -12.14
CA HIS A 828 28.25 -32.57 -13.07
C HIS A 828 29.48 -32.56 -13.97
N MET A 829 29.31 -32.02 -15.16
CA MET A 829 30.39 -31.71 -16.10
C MET A 829 30.06 -30.39 -16.77
N ALA A 830 30.96 -29.43 -16.74
CA ALA A 830 30.79 -28.16 -17.42
C ALA A 830 32.09 -27.72 -18.08
N PHE A 831 31.94 -26.98 -19.17
CA PHE A 831 33.02 -26.19 -19.73
C PHE A 831 32.51 -24.82 -20.18
N ASP A 832 33.35 -23.81 -20.03
CA ASP A 832 33.12 -22.44 -20.51
C ASP A 832 34.35 -22.02 -21.33
N ALA A 833 34.12 -21.69 -22.59
CA ALA A 833 35.14 -21.27 -23.55
C ALA A 833 34.93 -19.81 -23.96
N LEU A 834 36.02 -19.04 -23.94
CA LEU A 834 36.06 -17.65 -24.39
C LEU A 834 37.25 -17.47 -25.33
N VAL A 835 36.94 -17.11 -26.58
CA VAL A 835 37.89 -16.75 -27.62
C VAL A 835 37.79 -15.25 -27.85
N ARG A 836 38.91 -14.54 -27.74
CA ARG A 836 39.07 -13.13 -28.13
C ARG A 836 39.84 -13.08 -29.45
N PHE A 837 39.44 -12.23 -30.39
CA PHE A 837 40.07 -12.18 -31.71
C PHE A 837 41.40 -11.40 -31.75
N SER A 838 41.52 -10.29 -31.01
CA SER A 838 42.73 -9.46 -31.02
C SER A 838 43.03 -8.83 -29.65
N PRO A 839 44.22 -9.06 -29.07
CA PRO A 839 45.12 -10.15 -29.45
C PRO A 839 44.40 -11.49 -29.29
N PHE A 840 44.68 -12.43 -30.19
CA PHE A 840 44.04 -13.74 -30.14
C PHE A 840 44.33 -14.40 -28.79
N TYR A 841 43.28 -14.75 -28.06
CA TYR A 841 43.39 -15.37 -26.74
C TYR A 841 42.27 -16.38 -26.56
N LEU A 842 42.62 -17.61 -26.18
CA LEU A 842 41.68 -18.69 -25.90
C LEU A 842 41.82 -19.06 -24.43
N ILE A 843 40.70 -19.08 -23.71
CA ILE A 843 40.60 -19.68 -22.38
C ILE A 843 39.42 -20.66 -22.38
N VAL A 844 39.66 -21.84 -21.82
CA VAL A 844 38.63 -22.87 -21.59
C VAL A 844 38.70 -23.28 -20.12
N GLU A 845 37.64 -23.03 -19.37
CA GLU A 845 37.46 -23.47 -18.00
C GLU A 845 36.68 -24.79 -18.03
N ILE A 846 37.18 -25.85 -17.39
CA ILE A 846 36.54 -27.16 -17.33
C ILE A 846 36.36 -27.54 -15.86
N SER A 847 35.14 -27.95 -15.50
CA SER A 847 34.82 -28.53 -14.20
C SER A 847 34.08 -29.85 -14.38
N ALA A 848 34.44 -30.86 -13.61
CA ALA A 848 33.74 -32.13 -13.60
C ALA A 848 33.83 -32.73 -12.20
N GLY A 849 32.72 -33.26 -11.71
CA GLY A 849 32.69 -33.94 -10.42
C GLY A 849 31.61 -35.00 -10.36
N ALA A 850 31.84 -36.02 -9.54
CA ALA A 850 30.88 -37.08 -9.25
C ALA A 850 31.00 -37.48 -7.79
N SER A 851 29.88 -37.63 -7.09
CA SER A 851 29.81 -37.94 -5.68
C SER A 851 28.73 -38.98 -5.39
N LEU A 852 29.10 -40.02 -4.65
CA LEU A 852 28.21 -41.01 -4.06
C LEU A 852 28.08 -40.69 -2.57
N LYS A 853 26.88 -40.36 -2.12
CA LYS A 853 26.54 -40.10 -0.72
C LYS A 853 25.73 -41.27 -0.16
N ALA A 854 25.97 -41.65 1.09
CA ALA A 854 25.15 -42.56 1.86
C ALA A 854 24.78 -41.92 3.20
N PHE A 855 23.49 -41.93 3.56
CA PHE A 855 22.95 -41.28 4.76
C PHE A 855 23.37 -39.81 4.92
N GLY A 856 23.47 -39.07 3.81
CA GLY A 856 23.91 -37.67 3.79
C GLY A 856 25.42 -37.45 3.83
N VAL A 857 26.24 -38.50 4.01
CA VAL A 857 27.70 -38.42 4.06
C VAL A 857 28.30 -38.84 2.71
N GLY A 858 29.25 -38.07 2.18
CA GLY A 858 30.00 -38.43 0.97
C GLY A 858 30.86 -39.67 1.19
N VAL A 859 30.55 -40.78 0.50
CA VAL A 859 31.30 -42.04 0.56
C VAL A 859 32.45 -42.01 -0.42
N PHE A 860 32.21 -41.54 -1.64
CA PHE A 860 33.21 -41.41 -2.69
C PHE A 860 32.93 -40.16 -3.51
N SER A 861 33.91 -39.28 -3.66
CA SER A 861 33.78 -38.04 -4.44
C SER A 861 35.01 -37.82 -5.33
N LEU A 862 34.77 -37.51 -6.59
CA LEU A 862 35.75 -37.07 -7.57
C LEU A 862 35.43 -35.61 -7.92
N ASP A 863 36.43 -34.74 -7.90
CA ASP A 863 36.32 -33.35 -8.36
C ASP A 863 37.55 -33.00 -9.20
N LEU A 864 37.32 -32.34 -10.34
CA LEU A 864 38.34 -31.90 -11.27
C LEU A 864 37.98 -30.50 -11.76
N GLN A 865 38.89 -29.55 -11.57
CA GLN A 865 38.73 -28.18 -12.05
C GLN A 865 40.03 -27.70 -12.67
N PHE A 866 40.01 -27.27 -13.92
CA PHE A 866 41.19 -26.73 -14.58
C PHE A 866 40.85 -25.71 -15.66
N THR A 867 41.79 -24.79 -15.87
CA THR A 867 41.83 -23.80 -16.95
C THR A 867 42.84 -24.22 -17.99
N LEU A 868 42.44 -24.17 -19.26
CA LEU A 868 43.30 -24.32 -20.43
C LEU A 868 43.40 -22.97 -21.16
N GLU A 869 44.60 -22.41 -21.21
CA GLU A 869 44.94 -21.19 -21.95
C GLU A 869 45.67 -21.56 -23.25
N GLY A 870 45.39 -20.84 -24.33
CA GLY A 870 46.00 -21.04 -25.66
C GLY A 870 45.98 -19.76 -26.50
N PRO A 871 46.46 -19.79 -27.76
CA PRO A 871 46.68 -20.96 -28.63
C PRO A 871 48.10 -21.54 -28.60
N THR A 872 49.13 -20.75 -28.29
CA THR A 872 50.52 -21.20 -28.08
C THR A 872 51.31 -20.15 -27.29
N PRO A 873 52.13 -20.52 -26.28
CA PRO A 873 52.17 -21.84 -25.68
C PRO A 873 50.83 -22.15 -24.99
N TRP A 874 50.43 -23.41 -25.01
CA TRP A 874 49.30 -23.89 -24.23
C TRP A 874 49.70 -23.96 -22.77
N ARG A 875 48.83 -23.53 -21.87
CA ARG A 875 49.03 -23.66 -20.42
C ARG A 875 47.79 -24.30 -19.82
N VAL A 876 47.97 -25.39 -19.07
CA VAL A 876 46.89 -26.01 -18.30
C VAL A 876 47.21 -25.87 -16.82
N ARG A 877 46.28 -25.33 -16.04
CA ARG A 877 46.42 -25.16 -14.60
C ARG A 877 45.15 -25.63 -13.91
N GLY A 878 45.26 -26.45 -12.87
CA GLY A 878 44.09 -26.96 -12.17
C GLY A 878 44.40 -27.84 -10.97
N ARG A 879 43.31 -28.39 -10.41
CA ARG A 879 43.32 -29.28 -9.26
C ARG A 879 42.37 -30.44 -9.52
N GLY A 880 42.81 -31.65 -9.20
CA GLY A 880 41.97 -32.83 -9.08
C GLY A 880 41.95 -33.31 -7.64
N SER A 881 40.81 -33.78 -7.14
CA SER A 881 40.71 -34.44 -5.84
C SER A 881 39.86 -35.70 -5.90
N VAL A 882 40.27 -36.71 -5.14
CA VAL A 882 39.51 -37.94 -4.88
C VAL A 882 39.35 -38.07 -3.38
N SER A 883 38.11 -38.17 -2.92
CA SER A 883 37.77 -38.31 -1.52
C SER A 883 37.05 -39.63 -1.28
N LEU A 884 37.43 -40.34 -0.24
CA LEU A 884 36.78 -41.55 0.26
C LEU A 884 36.48 -41.34 1.76
N LEU A 885 35.20 -41.20 2.12
CA LEU A 885 34.75 -40.89 3.49
C LEU A 885 35.48 -39.66 4.10
N PHE A 886 36.39 -39.89 5.05
CA PHE A 886 37.14 -38.85 5.79
C PHE A 886 38.52 -38.54 5.18
N ILE A 887 38.92 -39.21 4.11
CA ILE A 887 40.25 -39.09 3.50
C ILE A 887 40.11 -38.44 2.13
N SER A 888 40.80 -37.32 1.90
CA SER A 888 40.84 -36.64 0.60
C SER A 888 42.28 -36.55 0.10
N ILE A 889 42.50 -36.96 -1.15
CA ILE A 889 43.78 -36.86 -1.86
C ILE A 889 43.57 -35.83 -2.97
N SER A 890 44.36 -34.76 -2.96
CA SER A 890 44.33 -33.72 -4.00
C SER A 890 45.68 -33.65 -4.72
N ALA A 891 45.66 -33.35 -6.00
CA ALA A 891 46.85 -33.05 -6.80
C ALA A 891 46.61 -31.77 -7.62
N ASP A 892 47.53 -30.82 -7.51
CA ASP A 892 47.56 -29.60 -8.32
C ASP A 892 48.53 -29.81 -9.49
N PHE A 893 48.22 -29.22 -10.65
CA PHE A 893 49.10 -29.24 -11.84
C PHE A 893 49.10 -27.87 -12.54
N ASP A 894 50.25 -27.46 -13.07
CA ASP A 894 50.45 -26.25 -13.88
C ASP A 894 51.53 -26.57 -14.93
N GLU A 895 51.08 -26.95 -16.13
CA GLU A 895 51.96 -27.41 -17.20
C GLU A 895 51.80 -26.51 -18.42
N THR A 896 52.91 -26.13 -19.04
CA THR A 896 52.94 -25.30 -20.25
C THR A 896 53.66 -26.04 -21.38
N TRP A 897 53.04 -26.17 -22.55
CA TRP A 897 53.61 -26.87 -23.71
C TRP A 897 53.32 -26.16 -25.03
N GLY A 898 54.10 -26.49 -26.06
CA GLY A 898 54.01 -25.85 -27.38
C GLY A 898 55.07 -24.78 -27.59
N GLU A 899 55.46 -24.56 -28.84
CA GLU A 899 56.43 -23.53 -29.20
C GLU A 899 55.87 -22.16 -28.87
N ALA A 900 56.63 -21.34 -28.14
CA ALA A 900 56.36 -19.91 -28.03
C ALA A 900 56.58 -19.30 -29.43
N ARG A 901 55.52 -19.29 -30.24
CA ARG A 901 55.49 -18.57 -31.50
C ARG A 901 55.16 -17.14 -31.19
N ASP A 902 56.02 -16.23 -31.64
CA ASP A 902 55.63 -14.84 -31.71
C ASP A 902 54.43 -14.78 -32.67
N THR A 903 53.23 -14.53 -32.14
CA THR A 903 52.00 -14.42 -32.94
C THR A 903 51.98 -13.14 -33.78
N THR A 904 53.14 -12.49 -33.93
CA THR A 904 53.35 -11.35 -34.81
C THR A 904 53.15 -11.82 -36.24
N LEU A 905 52.03 -11.40 -36.82
CA LEU A 905 51.80 -11.55 -38.24
C LEU A 905 52.88 -10.75 -39.00
N PRO A 906 53.27 -11.16 -40.23
CA PRO A 906 54.24 -10.42 -41.04
C PRO A 906 53.86 -8.93 -41.14
N PRO A 907 54.82 -8.00 -41.07
CA PRO A 907 54.52 -6.58 -41.21
C PRO A 907 53.72 -6.28 -42.49
N ILE A 908 52.78 -5.34 -42.39
CA ILE A 908 51.89 -4.94 -43.48
C ILE A 908 52.32 -3.59 -44.07
N TYR A 909 52.28 -3.44 -45.39
CA TYR A 909 52.53 -2.18 -46.08
C TYR A 909 51.27 -1.31 -46.03
N ILE A 910 51.28 -0.27 -45.19
CA ILE A 910 50.10 0.56 -44.94
C ILE A 910 49.83 1.52 -46.09
N VAL A 911 50.86 1.93 -46.83
CA VAL A 911 50.70 2.79 -48.02
C VAL A 911 49.83 2.11 -49.07
N ASP A 912 50.08 0.82 -49.35
CA ASP A 912 49.32 0.06 -50.34
C ASP A 912 47.86 -0.11 -49.91
N LEU A 913 47.63 -0.37 -48.62
CA LEU A 913 46.31 -0.47 -48.02
C LEU A 913 45.52 0.84 -48.17
N LEU A 914 46.16 1.97 -47.89
CA LEU A 914 45.56 3.30 -47.99
C LEU A 914 45.27 3.70 -49.45
N LEU A 915 46.18 3.41 -50.37
CA LEU A 915 45.97 3.65 -51.80
C LEU A 915 44.82 2.80 -52.37
N ALA A 916 44.73 1.53 -51.96
CA ALA A 916 43.63 0.66 -52.32
C ALA A 916 42.29 1.21 -51.82
N GLU A 917 42.24 1.75 -50.61
CA GLU A 917 41.04 2.42 -50.09
C GLU A 917 40.67 3.67 -50.89
N PHE A 918 41.62 4.55 -51.23
CA PHE A 918 41.30 5.74 -52.01
C PHE A 918 40.88 5.44 -53.46
N ALA A 919 41.24 4.27 -54.00
CA ALA A 919 40.78 3.82 -55.31
C ALA A 919 39.31 3.34 -55.32
N LYS A 920 38.72 3.04 -54.15
CA LYS A 920 37.34 2.58 -54.04
C LYS A 920 36.35 3.74 -54.24
N ALA A 921 35.47 3.62 -55.22
CA ALA A 921 34.44 4.64 -55.50
C ALA A 921 33.51 4.92 -54.31
N GLU A 922 33.24 3.92 -53.46
CA GLU A 922 32.40 4.05 -52.25
C GLU A 922 32.97 4.97 -51.17
N ASN A 923 34.29 5.19 -51.16
CA ASN A 923 34.95 6.10 -50.22
C ASN A 923 34.85 7.58 -50.65
N TRP A 924 34.25 7.85 -51.81
CA TRP A 924 34.03 9.19 -52.35
C TRP A 924 32.53 9.47 -52.40
N ARG A 925 32.09 10.56 -51.76
CA ARG A 925 30.66 10.90 -51.64
C ARG A 925 30.42 12.36 -51.96
N ALA A 926 29.45 12.62 -52.84
CA ALA A 926 28.93 13.97 -53.04
C ALA A 926 27.83 14.24 -52.00
N LEU A 927 28.11 15.12 -51.04
CA LEU A 927 27.17 15.54 -50.02
C LEU A 927 26.36 16.75 -50.53
N PRO A 928 25.04 16.79 -50.25
CA PRO A 928 24.22 17.95 -50.56
C PRO A 928 24.62 19.16 -49.69
N PRO A 929 24.31 20.39 -50.11
CA PRO A 929 24.59 21.60 -49.32
C PRO A 929 24.01 21.50 -47.89
N PRO A 930 24.81 21.85 -46.86
CA PRO A 930 24.32 21.85 -45.48
C PRO A 930 23.15 22.84 -45.31
N ALA A 931 22.18 22.47 -44.48
CA ALA A 931 21.01 23.28 -44.11
C ALA A 931 20.03 23.67 -45.25
N THR A 932 20.02 22.97 -46.39
CA THR A 932 19.00 23.17 -47.44
C THR A 932 18.32 21.87 -47.83
N ASN A 933 17.00 21.78 -47.60
CA ASN A 933 16.19 20.81 -48.34
C ASN A 933 16.15 21.27 -49.78
N LEU A 934 16.60 20.43 -50.72
CA LEU A 934 16.41 20.68 -52.14
C LEU A 934 14.89 20.66 -52.40
N LEU A 935 14.25 21.83 -52.39
CA LEU A 935 12.80 22.00 -52.64
C LEU A 935 12.44 21.77 -54.12
N VAL A 936 13.40 21.28 -54.91
CA VAL A 936 13.29 20.95 -56.31
C VAL A 936 13.85 19.56 -56.51
N SER A 937 13.17 18.75 -57.33
CA SER A 937 13.70 17.48 -57.78
C SER A 937 14.71 17.74 -58.90
N LEU A 938 15.96 17.31 -58.71
CA LEU A 938 16.96 17.36 -59.76
C LEU A 938 16.73 16.20 -60.74
N ARG A 939 16.95 16.45 -62.03
CA ARG A 939 16.91 15.39 -63.05
C ARG A 939 17.97 14.34 -62.70
N LYS A 940 17.57 13.07 -62.64
CA LYS A 940 18.51 11.94 -62.54
C LYS A 940 19.35 11.89 -63.82
N LEU A 941 20.67 11.92 -63.67
CA LEU A 941 21.60 11.76 -64.79
C LEU A 941 21.89 10.26 -64.93
N ASP A 942 21.73 9.70 -66.13
CA ASP A 942 22.23 8.36 -66.46
C ASP A 942 23.73 8.46 -66.68
N LEU A 943 24.49 8.13 -65.63
CA LEU A 943 25.94 8.10 -65.64
C LEU A 943 26.42 6.67 -65.36
N PRO A 944 27.61 6.28 -65.82
CA PRO A 944 28.22 5.00 -65.44
C PRO A 944 28.39 4.93 -63.91
N GLY A 945 28.36 3.70 -63.37
CA GLY A 945 28.19 3.44 -61.92
C GLY A 945 29.30 3.96 -61.01
N ASP A 946 30.41 4.42 -61.58
CA ASP A 946 31.59 5.00 -60.90
C ASP A 946 31.64 6.53 -60.95
N ALA A 947 30.72 7.19 -61.67
CA ALA A 947 30.71 8.64 -61.80
C ALA A 947 29.94 9.34 -60.67
N LEU A 948 30.62 10.20 -59.92
CA LEU A 948 30.06 11.04 -58.86
C LEU A 948 29.61 12.40 -59.38
N VAL A 949 28.38 12.81 -59.03
CA VAL A 949 27.82 14.12 -59.39
C VAL A 949 27.85 15.04 -58.18
N LEU A 950 28.75 16.02 -58.19
CA LEU A 950 28.82 17.04 -57.16
C LEU A 950 27.80 18.15 -57.44
N HIS A 951 26.97 18.46 -56.44
CA HIS A 951 26.08 19.61 -56.51
C HIS A 951 26.89 20.92 -56.53
N PRO A 952 26.51 21.97 -57.30
CA PRO A 952 27.31 23.21 -57.42
C PRO A 952 27.59 23.95 -56.10
N ILE A 953 26.77 23.70 -55.08
CA ILE A 953 26.93 24.22 -53.70
C ILE A 953 27.07 23.08 -52.67
N GLY A 954 27.25 21.84 -53.12
CA GLY A 954 27.51 20.69 -52.25
C GLY A 954 29.00 20.55 -51.93
N THR A 955 29.32 19.54 -51.13
CA THR A 955 30.70 19.21 -50.75
C THR A 955 31.05 17.80 -51.19
N LEU A 956 32.34 17.56 -51.46
CA LEU A 956 32.87 16.25 -51.78
C LEU A 956 33.55 15.71 -50.52
N GLU A 957 33.02 14.62 -49.96
CA GLU A 957 33.61 13.92 -48.83
C GLU A 957 34.44 12.74 -49.34
N ILE A 958 35.66 12.62 -48.83
CA ILE A 958 36.55 11.48 -49.03
C ILE A 958 36.77 10.86 -47.65
N ASN A 959 36.40 9.60 -47.46
CA ASN A 959 36.39 8.93 -46.15
C ASN A 959 36.78 7.45 -46.28
N GLN A 960 38.01 7.09 -45.90
CA GLN A 960 38.50 5.69 -45.99
C GLN A 960 38.32 4.89 -44.70
N SER A 961 38.33 3.56 -44.80
CA SER A 961 37.94 2.65 -43.71
C SER A 961 39.08 1.88 -43.07
N ALA A 962 40.31 1.97 -43.60
CA ALA A 962 41.41 1.10 -43.20
C ALA A 962 42.14 1.57 -41.93
N ILE A 963 42.48 2.86 -41.82
CA ILE A 963 43.33 3.37 -40.74
C ILE A 963 42.90 4.77 -40.26
N PRO A 964 43.13 5.15 -38.99
CA PRO A 964 43.01 6.54 -38.58
C PRO A 964 44.18 7.38 -39.12
N LEU A 965 43.89 8.60 -39.57
CA LEU A 965 44.88 9.59 -40.05
C LEU A 965 45.26 10.54 -38.92
N GLY A 966 46.50 11.02 -38.92
CA GLY A 966 47.03 11.99 -37.95
C GLY A 966 47.56 11.38 -36.64
N LEU A 967 47.31 10.08 -36.41
CA LEU A 967 47.79 9.33 -35.25
C LEU A 967 48.96 8.42 -35.62
N THR A 968 49.85 8.15 -34.67
CA THR A 968 50.90 7.15 -34.82
C THR A 968 50.32 5.73 -34.64
N LEU A 969 50.54 4.87 -35.64
CA LEU A 969 50.05 3.49 -35.72
C LEU A 969 51.15 2.54 -35.23
N GLU A 970 50.97 1.94 -34.06
CA GLU A 970 51.90 0.92 -33.55
C GLU A 970 51.64 -0.46 -34.18
N LYS A 971 50.40 -0.68 -34.59
CA LYS A 971 49.92 -1.88 -35.31
C LYS A 971 48.71 -1.57 -36.19
N VAL A 972 48.34 -2.50 -37.06
CA VAL A 972 47.06 -2.54 -37.76
C VAL A 972 46.48 -3.94 -37.61
N GLY A 973 45.44 -4.06 -36.80
CA GLY A 973 44.90 -5.36 -36.38
C GLY A 973 45.88 -6.11 -35.48
N ALA A 974 46.60 -7.07 -36.04
CA ALA A 974 47.66 -7.83 -35.35
C ALA A 974 49.03 -7.77 -36.07
N GLN A 975 49.15 -6.94 -37.12
CA GLN A 975 50.38 -6.73 -37.89
C GLN A 975 51.04 -5.41 -37.53
N LYS A 976 52.37 -5.33 -37.55
CA LYS A 976 53.11 -4.07 -37.43
C LYS A 976 53.20 -3.36 -38.80
N PRO A 977 53.22 -2.02 -38.87
CA PRO A 977 53.51 -1.33 -40.12
C PRO A 977 54.90 -1.68 -40.65
N ALA A 978 55.01 -1.95 -41.95
CA ALA A 978 56.27 -2.28 -42.61
C ALA A 978 56.99 -1.05 -43.20
N ASP A 979 56.24 0.02 -43.47
CA ASP A 979 56.67 1.18 -44.25
C ASP A 979 56.58 2.49 -43.44
N ALA A 980 55.38 2.98 -43.15
CA ALA A 980 55.13 4.19 -42.40
C ALA A 980 54.02 3.97 -41.37
N ASP A 981 54.12 4.68 -40.25
CA ASP A 981 53.26 4.55 -39.08
C ASP A 981 52.37 5.79 -38.84
N ARG A 982 52.61 6.92 -39.51
CA ARG A 982 51.77 8.13 -39.39
C ARG A 982 51.45 8.72 -40.76
N PHE A 983 50.17 9.01 -41.00
CA PHE A 983 49.66 9.51 -42.29
C PHE A 983 48.84 10.78 -42.13
N THR A 984 49.08 11.77 -42.98
CA THR A 984 48.27 13.00 -43.05
C THR A 984 47.83 13.26 -44.49
N LEU A 985 46.66 13.89 -44.66
CA LEU A 985 46.09 14.17 -45.97
C LEU A 985 46.11 15.68 -46.26
N SER A 986 46.78 16.06 -47.35
CA SER A 986 46.80 17.43 -47.87
C SER A 986 46.05 17.53 -49.19
N VAL A 987 45.32 18.63 -49.40
CA VAL A 987 44.51 18.85 -50.61
C VAL A 987 45.21 19.85 -51.51
N ALA A 988 45.56 19.42 -52.72
CA ALA A 988 46.12 20.29 -53.76
C ALA A 988 45.11 20.39 -54.92
N SER A 989 44.18 21.35 -54.85
CA SER A 989 43.17 21.59 -55.89
C SER A 989 43.01 23.08 -56.20
N PRO A 990 42.88 23.47 -57.48
CA PRO A 990 42.69 24.87 -57.86
C PRO A 990 41.28 25.42 -57.53
N GLY A 991 40.29 24.54 -57.31
CA GLY A 991 38.88 24.93 -57.13
C GLY A 991 38.22 24.42 -55.85
N LEU A 992 38.83 23.44 -55.17
CA LEU A 992 38.33 22.88 -53.91
C LEU A 992 39.32 23.13 -52.78
N ALA A 993 38.80 23.52 -51.62
CA ALA A 993 39.56 23.64 -50.37
C ALA A 993 39.00 22.70 -49.32
N LYS A 994 39.86 22.22 -48.41
CA LYS A 994 39.45 21.49 -47.21
C LYS A 994 38.53 22.38 -46.38
N ARG A 995 37.32 21.89 -46.11
CA ARG A 995 36.34 22.52 -45.21
C ARG A 995 36.51 22.02 -43.77
N ARG A 996 36.61 20.70 -43.62
CA ARG A 996 36.82 20.02 -42.34
C ARG A 996 37.38 18.61 -42.56
N ASP A 997 37.82 17.98 -41.49
CA ASP A 997 38.17 16.56 -41.47
C ASP A 997 36.92 15.69 -41.51
N ALA A 998 36.96 14.65 -42.35
CA ALA A 998 35.97 13.59 -42.32
C ALA A 998 36.40 12.58 -41.25
N ARG A 999 35.48 12.20 -40.37
CA ARG A 999 35.76 11.30 -39.24
C ARG A 999 34.98 10.00 -39.37
N ARG A 1000 35.53 8.92 -38.82
CA ARG A 1000 34.91 7.59 -38.76
C ARG A 1000 35.33 6.88 -37.48
N GLY A 1001 34.47 5.99 -36.97
CA GLY A 1001 34.76 5.18 -35.81
C GLY A 1001 35.88 4.17 -36.08
N PHE A 1002 36.98 4.27 -35.34
CA PHE A 1002 38.07 3.30 -35.31
C PHE A 1002 38.24 2.75 -33.90
N ALA A 1003 38.50 1.46 -33.77
CA ALA A 1003 38.77 0.84 -32.47
C ALA A 1003 40.23 1.11 -32.07
N PRO A 1004 40.51 1.87 -30.99
CA PRO A 1004 41.89 2.27 -30.65
C PRO A 1004 42.83 1.07 -30.46
N ALA A 1005 42.32 -0.02 -29.88
CA ALA A 1005 43.07 -1.24 -29.64
C ALA A 1005 43.51 -1.99 -30.91
N GLN A 1006 42.95 -1.65 -32.09
CA GLN A 1006 43.41 -2.19 -33.38
C GLN A 1006 44.63 -1.45 -33.92
N PHE A 1007 44.90 -0.24 -33.43
CA PHE A 1007 45.95 0.64 -33.97
C PHE A 1007 47.07 0.95 -32.96
N ARG A 1008 46.81 0.76 -31.67
CA ARG A 1008 47.74 0.99 -30.55
C ARG A 1008 47.87 -0.23 -29.64
N ASP A 1009 49.03 -0.37 -28.99
CA ASP A 1009 49.33 -1.38 -27.98
C ASP A 1009 48.89 -0.92 -26.58
N LEU A 1010 47.63 -1.21 -26.29
CA LEU A 1010 47.02 -0.99 -24.97
C LEU A 1010 47.19 -2.22 -24.06
N ASN A 1011 47.47 -1.99 -22.77
CA ASN A 1011 47.41 -3.05 -21.77
C ASN A 1011 45.96 -3.47 -21.46
N ASP A 1012 45.75 -4.58 -20.75
CA ASP A 1012 44.40 -5.14 -20.55
C ASP A 1012 43.46 -4.21 -19.77
N ALA A 1013 43.97 -3.48 -18.77
CA ALA A 1013 43.18 -2.50 -18.02
C ALA A 1013 42.78 -1.30 -18.90
N GLN A 1014 43.69 -0.80 -19.74
CA GLN A 1014 43.43 0.27 -20.70
C GLN A 1014 42.42 -0.16 -21.77
N LYS A 1015 42.49 -1.40 -22.25
CA LYS A 1015 41.51 -1.94 -23.21
C LYS A 1015 40.10 -2.03 -22.62
N LEU A 1016 39.98 -2.35 -21.34
CA LEU A 1016 38.69 -2.41 -20.64
C LEU A 1016 38.13 -1.01 -20.34
N ALA A 1017 38.99 -0.02 -20.13
CA ALA A 1017 38.60 1.36 -19.89
C ALA A 1017 38.35 2.18 -21.16
N ALA A 1018 38.95 1.78 -22.30
CA ALA A 1018 38.84 2.51 -23.55
C ALA A 1018 37.46 2.31 -24.22
N PRO A 1019 36.90 3.36 -24.85
CA PRO A 1019 35.74 3.23 -25.72
C PRO A 1019 35.95 2.20 -26.85
N ALA A 1020 34.91 1.46 -27.21
CA ALA A 1020 34.97 0.44 -28.26
C ALA A 1020 35.36 1.03 -29.63
N PHE A 1021 34.89 2.24 -29.93
CA PHE A 1021 35.24 3.02 -31.11
C PHE A 1021 35.44 4.49 -30.74
N GLN A 1022 36.36 5.18 -31.40
CA GLN A 1022 36.55 6.64 -31.33
C GLN A 1022 36.47 7.22 -32.74
N ASN A 1023 35.84 8.40 -32.90
CA ASN A 1023 35.64 9.06 -34.20
C ASN A 1023 36.92 9.78 -34.65
N GLU A 1024 37.89 9.01 -35.13
CA GLU A 1024 39.18 9.53 -35.60
C GLU A 1024 39.09 10.10 -37.01
N VAL A 1025 40.06 10.94 -37.37
CA VAL A 1025 40.18 11.47 -38.73
C VAL A 1025 40.40 10.32 -39.72
N SER A 1026 39.57 10.28 -40.75
CA SER A 1026 39.54 9.21 -41.76
C SER A 1026 39.74 9.74 -43.18
N GLY A 1027 39.57 11.05 -43.37
CA GLY A 1027 39.72 11.73 -44.64
C GLY A 1027 39.32 13.19 -44.54
N VAL A 1028 38.79 13.77 -45.61
CA VAL A 1028 38.52 15.21 -45.71
C VAL A 1028 37.21 15.51 -46.42
N GLU A 1029 36.54 16.58 -45.99
CA GLU A 1029 35.44 17.19 -46.73
C GLU A 1029 35.93 18.42 -47.49
N LEU A 1030 35.67 18.44 -48.79
CA LEU A 1030 36.12 19.47 -49.73
C LEU A 1030 34.94 20.31 -50.22
N GLY A 1031 35.10 21.62 -50.25
CA GLY A 1031 34.12 22.56 -50.78
C GLY A 1031 34.76 23.58 -51.71
N VAL A 1032 33.94 24.34 -52.43
CA VAL A 1032 34.43 25.37 -53.35
C VAL A 1032 35.23 26.44 -52.60
N VAL A 1033 36.37 26.85 -53.17
CA VAL A 1033 37.21 27.91 -52.58
C VAL A 1033 36.42 29.22 -52.44
N GLY A 1034 36.34 29.77 -51.22
CA GLY A 1034 35.62 31.00 -50.91
C GLY A 1034 34.22 30.78 -50.32
N SER A 1035 33.25 31.62 -50.70
CA SER A 1035 31.88 31.63 -50.20
C SER A 1035 30.93 30.77 -51.05
N ASP A 1036 30.16 29.88 -50.42
CA ASP A 1036 29.24 28.92 -51.09
C ASP A 1036 28.15 29.59 -51.94
N PHE A 1037 27.86 30.87 -51.69
CA PHE A 1037 26.84 31.63 -52.40
C PHE A 1037 27.31 33.05 -52.71
N ARG A 1038 27.35 33.41 -54.00
CA ARG A 1038 27.42 34.81 -54.45
C ARG A 1038 26.18 35.13 -55.28
N ALA A 1039 25.25 35.91 -54.72
CA ALA A 1039 24.17 36.47 -55.51
C ALA A 1039 24.72 37.62 -56.38
N GLY A 1040 24.89 37.37 -57.68
CA GLY A 1040 25.46 38.35 -58.62
C GLY A 1040 24.61 39.63 -58.78
N ARG A 1041 23.29 39.56 -58.59
CA ARG A 1041 22.34 40.70 -58.58
C ARG A 1041 20.96 40.22 -58.11
N ALA A 1042 20.29 41.02 -57.27
CA ALA A 1042 18.88 40.78 -56.95
C ALA A 1042 18.02 41.06 -58.20
N VAL A 1043 17.42 40.01 -58.78
CA VAL A 1043 16.51 40.14 -59.93
C VAL A 1043 15.07 39.98 -59.44
N LYS A 1044 14.26 41.03 -59.58
CA LYS A 1044 12.83 40.96 -59.29
C LYS A 1044 12.12 40.28 -60.47
N ARG A 1045 11.75 39.01 -60.31
CA ARG A 1045 10.86 38.32 -61.26
C ARG A 1045 9.43 38.39 -60.72
N SER A 1046 8.52 38.99 -61.49
CA SER A 1046 7.10 39.01 -61.12
C SER A 1046 6.51 37.62 -61.38
N LEU A 1047 6.43 36.77 -60.36
CA LEU A 1047 5.69 35.53 -60.44
C LEU A 1047 4.19 35.87 -60.36
N ARG A 1048 3.45 35.70 -61.46
CA ARG A 1048 1.98 35.78 -61.44
C ARG A 1048 1.46 34.43 -61.00
N TYR A 1049 1.02 34.35 -59.76
CA TYR A 1049 0.16 33.26 -59.30
C TYR A 1049 -1.27 33.78 -59.28
N GLU A 1050 -2.21 32.99 -59.77
CA GLU A 1050 -3.64 33.29 -59.64
C GLU A 1050 -4.06 32.87 -58.23
N ILE A 1051 -4.22 33.85 -57.35
CA ILE A 1051 -4.66 33.69 -55.96
C ILE A 1051 -5.75 34.72 -55.74
N THR A 1052 -6.98 34.26 -55.50
CA THR A 1052 -8.12 35.11 -55.18
C THR A 1052 -8.18 35.27 -53.66
N THR A 1053 -7.90 36.48 -53.17
CA THR A 1053 -8.09 36.85 -51.75
C THR A 1053 -9.01 38.07 -51.69
N ILE A 1054 -10.15 37.90 -51.00
CA ILE A 1054 -11.14 38.95 -50.72
C ILE A 1054 -10.72 39.64 -49.42
N ASP A 1055 -10.10 40.81 -49.52
CA ASP A 1055 -10.46 42.07 -48.84
C ASP A 1055 -9.27 43.06 -48.93
N THR A 1056 -9.61 44.34 -49.03
CA THR A 1056 -8.82 45.43 -49.56
C THR A 1056 -8.35 46.40 -48.46
N TYR A 1057 -7.33 47.20 -48.83
CA TYR A 1057 -6.81 48.41 -48.16
C TYR A 1057 -5.51 48.30 -47.33
N TYR A 1058 -4.37 48.42 -48.02
CA TYR A 1058 -3.28 49.27 -47.50
C TYR A 1058 -2.44 49.91 -48.62
N ARG A 1059 -2.21 51.24 -48.50
CA ARG A 1059 -1.49 52.07 -49.48
C ARG A 1059 0.03 51.86 -49.38
N ARG A 1060 0.71 51.87 -50.54
CA ARG A 1060 2.18 51.79 -50.67
C ARG A 1060 2.83 53.13 -50.29
N PHE A 1061 3.80 53.11 -49.38
CA PHE A 1061 4.90 54.06 -49.37
C PHE A 1061 6.17 53.36 -49.87
N THR A 1062 6.95 54.05 -50.72
CA THR A 1062 8.29 53.62 -51.12
C THR A 1062 9.31 54.54 -50.47
N ARG A 1063 10.15 54.01 -49.58
CA ARG A 1063 11.42 54.65 -49.18
C ARG A 1063 12.58 53.77 -49.64
N ARG A 1064 13.57 54.40 -50.27
CA ARG A 1064 14.83 53.76 -50.64
C ARG A 1064 15.67 53.57 -49.37
N PHE A 1065 15.66 52.38 -48.80
CA PHE A 1065 16.64 51.97 -47.79
C PHE A 1065 17.77 51.19 -48.47
N ARG A 1066 18.92 51.85 -48.67
CA ARG A 1066 20.21 51.17 -48.80
C ARG A 1066 20.80 51.15 -47.38
N VAL A 1067 21.38 50.01 -46.98
CA VAL A 1067 22.09 49.71 -45.70
C VAL A 1067 21.34 48.85 -44.66
N LEU A 1068 19.99 48.79 -44.63
CA LEU A 1068 19.25 47.91 -43.68
C LEU A 1068 18.88 46.52 -44.24
N GLY A 1069 19.42 46.13 -45.40
CA GLY A 1069 18.94 44.99 -46.19
C GLY A 1069 19.01 43.64 -45.47
N LEU A 1070 20.12 43.30 -44.83
CA LEU A 1070 20.31 41.99 -44.18
C LEU A 1070 19.55 41.85 -42.87
N ALA A 1071 19.60 42.87 -42.01
CA ALA A 1071 18.88 42.86 -40.73
C ALA A 1071 17.36 42.87 -40.92
N LEU A 1072 16.85 43.70 -41.83
CA LEU A 1072 15.44 43.70 -42.18
C LEU A 1072 15.04 42.43 -42.94
N PHE A 1073 15.89 41.88 -43.80
CA PHE A 1073 15.61 40.59 -44.46
C PHE A 1073 15.47 39.45 -43.44
N ALA A 1074 16.38 39.35 -42.47
CA ALA A 1074 16.29 38.38 -41.38
C ALA A 1074 15.04 38.63 -40.50
N HIS A 1075 14.71 39.89 -40.21
CA HIS A 1075 13.50 40.26 -39.48
C HIS A 1075 12.21 39.89 -40.24
N PHE A 1076 12.15 40.15 -41.56
CA PHE A 1076 11.01 39.78 -42.39
C PHE A 1076 10.91 38.27 -42.64
N LEU A 1077 12.04 37.55 -42.66
CA LEU A 1077 12.07 36.09 -42.67
C LEU A 1077 11.38 35.49 -41.45
N LYS A 1078 11.51 36.11 -40.26
CA LYS A 1078 10.77 35.71 -39.05
C LYS A 1078 9.26 35.88 -39.22
N GLY A 1079 8.80 36.82 -40.06
CA GLY A 1079 7.39 37.07 -40.35
C GLY A 1079 6.82 36.39 -41.59
N GLY A 1080 7.61 35.60 -42.33
CA GLY A 1080 7.22 34.95 -43.59
C GLY A 1080 6.22 33.81 -43.43
N ALA A 1081 5.56 33.41 -44.52
CA ALA A 1081 4.57 32.33 -44.50
C ALA A 1081 5.15 30.99 -44.01
N VAL A 1082 6.44 30.72 -44.27
CA VAL A 1082 7.15 29.51 -43.82
C VAL A 1082 7.43 29.54 -42.31
N SER A 1083 7.77 30.70 -41.75
CA SER A 1083 8.01 30.85 -40.31
C SER A 1083 6.71 30.93 -39.51
N LYS A 1084 5.60 31.32 -40.13
CA LYS A 1084 4.25 31.33 -39.53
C LYS A 1084 3.47 30.03 -39.73
N ASN A 1085 4.01 29.09 -40.51
CA ASN A 1085 3.35 27.81 -40.75
C ASN A 1085 3.24 27.02 -39.44
N ALA A 1086 2.01 26.69 -39.04
CA ALA A 1086 1.72 26.00 -37.79
C ALA A 1086 2.39 24.63 -37.68
N PHE A 1087 2.56 23.91 -38.80
CA PHE A 1087 3.27 22.62 -38.86
C PHE A 1087 4.78 22.79 -38.64
N SER A 1088 5.38 23.82 -39.24
CA SER A 1088 6.80 24.14 -39.09
C SER A 1088 7.11 24.61 -37.66
N GLN A 1089 6.28 25.50 -37.11
CA GLN A 1089 6.37 25.95 -35.72
C GLN A 1089 6.11 24.83 -34.72
N GLY A 1090 5.11 23.99 -34.98
CA GLY A 1090 4.80 22.81 -34.16
C GLY A 1090 5.96 21.81 -34.13
N ARG A 1091 6.55 21.50 -35.29
CA ARG A 1091 7.75 20.63 -35.36
C ARG A 1091 8.95 21.25 -34.65
N ARG A 1092 9.17 22.56 -34.82
CA ARG A 1092 10.32 23.25 -34.20
C ARG A 1092 10.18 23.33 -32.67
N LYS A 1093 8.98 23.63 -32.16
CA LYS A 1093 8.65 23.56 -30.73
C LYS A 1093 8.67 22.12 -30.20
N GLY A 1094 8.32 21.12 -31.01
CA GLY A 1094 8.44 19.72 -30.61
C GLY A 1094 9.88 19.27 -30.42
N ILE A 1095 10.82 19.82 -31.21
CA ILE A 1095 12.26 19.54 -31.09
C ILE A 1095 12.92 20.38 -29.99
N GLN A 1096 12.49 21.62 -29.83
CA GLN A 1096 12.99 22.56 -28.83
C GLN A 1096 11.80 23.24 -28.12
N PRO A 1097 11.22 22.59 -27.09
CA PRO A 1097 10.00 23.06 -26.43
C PRO A 1097 10.20 24.29 -25.54
N PHE A 1098 11.44 24.56 -25.13
CA PHE A 1098 11.81 25.68 -24.29
C PHE A 1098 12.69 26.68 -25.05
N ASP A 1099 12.54 27.97 -24.75
CA ASP A 1099 13.37 29.03 -25.36
C ASP A 1099 14.83 28.92 -24.90
N ASP A 1100 15.05 28.44 -23.66
CA ASP A 1100 16.37 28.04 -23.17
C ASP A 1100 16.78 26.71 -23.77
N SER A 1101 17.95 26.67 -24.42
CA SER A 1101 18.53 25.44 -24.95
C SER A 1101 19.93 25.26 -24.44
N ILE A 1102 20.23 24.06 -23.96
CA ILE A 1102 21.59 23.64 -23.66
C ILE A 1102 22.15 23.07 -24.96
N ARG A 1103 23.16 23.71 -25.51
CA ARG A 1103 23.91 23.13 -26.62
C ARG A 1103 24.87 22.11 -26.04
N VAL A 1104 24.47 20.83 -26.07
CA VAL A 1104 25.35 19.72 -25.71
C VAL A 1104 26.34 19.51 -26.85
N SER A 1105 27.62 19.82 -26.64
CA SER A 1105 28.71 19.36 -27.50
C SER A 1105 29.09 17.93 -27.13
N GLN A 1106 29.68 17.17 -28.07
CA GLN A 1106 30.34 15.91 -27.70
C GLN A 1106 31.41 16.20 -26.64
N GLY A 1107 31.59 15.29 -25.69
CA GLY A 1107 32.61 15.44 -24.64
C GLY A 1107 34.00 15.55 -25.27
N GLU A 1108 34.68 16.66 -25.03
CA GLU A 1108 36.07 16.87 -25.46
C GLU A 1108 37.03 16.33 -24.40
N TYR A 1109 38.28 16.10 -24.81
CA TYR A 1109 39.38 15.74 -23.93
C TYR A 1109 40.38 16.89 -23.86
N ALA A 1110 41.05 17.05 -22.72
CA ALA A 1110 42.10 18.03 -22.52
C ALA A 1110 43.38 17.34 -22.05
N VAL A 1111 44.53 17.86 -22.47
CA VAL A 1111 45.83 17.50 -21.90
C VAL A 1111 46.23 18.59 -20.93
N VAL A 1112 46.36 18.21 -19.67
CA VAL A 1112 46.55 19.12 -18.55
C VAL A 1112 47.77 18.71 -17.72
N PHE A 1113 48.29 19.63 -16.92
CA PHE A 1113 49.36 19.31 -15.96
C PHE A 1113 48.82 18.43 -14.85
N THR A 1114 49.59 17.40 -14.48
CA THR A 1114 49.22 16.47 -13.39
C THR A 1114 49.14 17.14 -12.02
N THR A 1115 49.66 18.36 -11.87
CA THR A 1115 49.71 19.10 -10.60
C THR A 1115 48.43 19.88 -10.30
N ASP A 1116 47.73 20.38 -11.31
CA ASP A 1116 46.65 21.36 -11.13
C ASP A 1116 45.48 21.22 -12.12
N ASN A 1117 45.51 20.20 -12.99
CA ASN A 1117 44.51 19.98 -14.05
C ASN A 1117 44.26 21.20 -14.95
N ARG A 1118 45.23 22.09 -15.10
CA ARG A 1118 45.17 23.20 -16.06
C ARG A 1118 45.73 22.76 -17.41
N ALA A 1119 45.09 23.21 -18.49
CA ALA A 1119 45.57 22.92 -19.85
C ALA A 1119 47.05 23.33 -20.02
N ALA A 1120 47.85 22.40 -20.53
CA ALA A 1120 49.27 22.62 -20.81
C ALA A 1120 49.51 23.75 -21.81
N SER A 1121 48.56 23.98 -22.72
CA SER A 1121 48.52 25.13 -23.63
C SER A 1121 47.09 25.40 -24.12
N ALA A 1122 46.87 26.53 -24.80
CA ALA A 1122 45.59 26.81 -25.46
C ALA A 1122 45.21 25.75 -26.52
N ALA A 1123 46.20 25.10 -27.14
CA ALA A 1123 45.99 24.03 -28.11
C ALA A 1123 45.68 22.68 -27.45
N SER A 1124 45.84 22.56 -26.12
CA SER A 1124 45.61 21.32 -25.38
C SER A 1124 44.32 21.31 -24.57
N ALA A 1125 43.50 22.35 -24.70
CA ALA A 1125 42.27 22.56 -23.94
C ALA A 1125 41.04 21.82 -24.51
N GLY A 1126 41.14 21.28 -25.74
CA GLY A 1126 40.01 20.58 -26.37
C GLY A 1126 40.43 19.73 -27.57
N PHE A 1127 40.27 18.42 -27.43
CA PHE A 1127 40.45 17.39 -28.46
C PHE A 1127 39.15 16.62 -28.66
N ALA A 1128 38.86 16.21 -29.88
CA ALA A 1128 37.62 15.49 -30.19
C ALA A 1128 37.66 14.04 -29.69
N THR A 1129 38.85 13.44 -29.58
CA THR A 1129 39.07 12.07 -29.13
C THR A 1129 40.17 12.01 -28.07
N GLU A 1130 40.10 11.00 -27.21
CA GLU A 1130 41.17 10.74 -26.23
C GLU A 1130 42.48 10.38 -26.96
N SER A 1131 42.37 9.71 -28.12
CA SER A 1131 43.53 9.34 -28.93
C SER A 1131 44.33 10.55 -29.42
N GLU A 1132 43.64 11.60 -29.88
CA GLU A 1132 44.25 12.87 -30.31
C GLU A 1132 44.94 13.58 -29.13
N ALA A 1133 44.29 13.62 -27.97
CA ALA A 1133 44.87 14.21 -26.76
C ALA A 1133 46.14 13.46 -26.33
N ARG A 1134 46.12 12.12 -26.35
CA ARG A 1134 47.29 11.30 -26.04
C ARG A 1134 48.41 11.45 -27.06
N GLU A 1135 48.08 11.58 -28.35
CA GLU A 1135 49.06 11.86 -29.40
C GLU A 1135 49.77 13.20 -29.15
N TRP A 1136 49.00 14.24 -28.86
CA TRP A 1136 49.56 15.55 -28.52
C TRP A 1136 50.42 15.50 -27.26
N MET A 1137 49.98 14.77 -26.23
CA MET A 1137 50.74 14.55 -25.01
C MET A 1137 52.06 13.83 -25.27
N HIS A 1138 52.06 12.86 -26.19
CA HIS A 1138 53.28 12.15 -26.61
C HIS A 1138 54.23 13.08 -27.35
N ASP A 1139 53.73 13.82 -28.36
CA ASP A 1139 54.51 14.83 -29.11
C ASP A 1139 55.10 15.89 -28.15
N ALA A 1140 54.35 16.30 -27.11
CA ALA A 1140 54.81 17.25 -26.09
C ALA A 1140 55.88 16.65 -25.16
N ALA A 1141 55.74 15.38 -24.77
CA ALA A 1141 56.71 14.67 -23.93
C ALA A 1141 58.03 14.37 -24.68
N GLU A 1142 57.98 14.15 -26.00
CA GLU A 1142 59.19 14.07 -26.82
C GLU A 1142 59.91 15.42 -26.91
N ALA A 1143 59.16 16.52 -26.97
CA ALA A 1143 59.73 17.87 -27.03
C ALA A 1143 60.33 18.35 -25.68
N ASP A 1144 59.72 17.97 -24.56
CA ASP A 1144 60.23 18.24 -23.20
C ASP A 1144 60.06 17.01 -22.29
N PRO A 1145 61.11 16.19 -22.10
CA PRO A 1145 61.04 14.99 -21.27
C PRO A 1145 60.73 15.22 -19.79
N ASN A 1146 60.80 16.47 -19.29
CA ASN A 1146 60.52 16.80 -17.90
C ASN A 1146 59.06 17.23 -17.66
N ILE A 1147 58.24 17.35 -18.70
CA ILE A 1147 56.84 17.78 -18.56
C ILE A 1147 55.96 16.61 -18.08
N SER A 1148 55.21 16.83 -17.00
CA SER A 1148 54.28 15.82 -16.44
C SER A 1148 52.84 16.17 -16.79
N LEU A 1149 52.28 15.41 -17.74
CA LEU A 1149 50.96 15.64 -18.32
C LEU A 1149 50.07 14.39 -18.17
N HIS A 1150 48.77 14.61 -18.13
CA HIS A 1150 47.77 13.55 -18.26
C HIS A 1150 46.56 14.02 -19.08
N VAL A 1151 45.76 13.06 -19.55
CA VAL A 1151 44.55 13.31 -20.34
C VAL A 1151 43.33 13.15 -19.44
N ILE A 1152 42.45 14.15 -19.44
CA ILE A 1152 41.18 14.13 -18.69
C ILE A 1152 40.04 14.58 -19.62
N PRO A 1153 38.77 14.25 -19.30
CA PRO A 1153 37.62 14.90 -19.92
C PRO A 1153 37.70 16.42 -19.72
N ALA A 1154 37.42 17.21 -20.76
CA ALA A 1154 37.58 18.66 -20.73
C ALA A 1154 36.73 19.36 -19.65
N HIS A 1155 35.65 18.73 -19.19
CA HIS A 1155 34.80 19.23 -18.10
C HIS A 1155 35.41 19.05 -16.70
N GLU A 1156 36.49 18.27 -16.58
CA GLU A 1156 37.26 18.09 -15.33
C GLU A 1156 38.45 19.08 -15.25
N MET A 1157 38.67 19.89 -16.28
CA MET A 1157 39.72 20.90 -16.32
C MET A 1157 39.45 22.03 -15.32
N SER A 1158 40.48 22.47 -14.60
CA SER A 1158 40.37 23.65 -13.74
C SER A 1158 40.28 24.92 -14.59
N GLU A 1159 39.35 25.83 -14.29
CA GLU A 1159 39.33 27.16 -14.91
C GLU A 1159 40.65 27.90 -14.62
N ALA A 1160 41.17 28.60 -15.64
CA ALA A 1160 42.28 29.52 -15.45
C ALA A 1160 41.79 30.72 -14.64
N ALA A 1161 42.47 31.01 -13.52
CA ALA A 1161 42.14 32.12 -12.62
C ALA A 1161 42.38 33.49 -13.25
#